data_AF-A0A2P6VD71-F1
#
_entry.id   AF-A0A2P6VD71-F1
#
_cell.length_a   1.000
_cell.length_b   1.000
_cell.length_c   1.000
_cell.angle_alpha   90.00
_cell.angle_beta   90.00
_cell.angle_gamma   90.00
#
_symmetry.space_group_name_H-M   'P 1'
#
loop_
_entity.id
_entity.type
_entity.pdbx_description
1 polymer ?
#
loop_
_entity_poly.entity_id
_entity_poly.type
_entity_poly.pdbx_seq_one_letter_code
_entity_poly.pdbx_strand_id
1 'polypeptide(L)'
;MQGQAALARCSCSSSPGVPTLGPYRLRLLLEAAATLRGDLRRLGSDLLWSQGTPEALVGRLVALAVGAGATRLALHHYSQPGRGSADLERTVAAAFAAAAARQGVPTSVQRYWGSTLHHPDDLPFAALLPQRAAASAGSCADGSSGGAANARSQQQELQHPQQQQQQQQQPAAGSASGGGVDLQQDRFACLPSVMSDFRRELLQARTPVRPPLSPPLAADGSSSSSGSSCGGSTVASAPVLPPLPAGLAAEAAAAGLAAPLPTQVAAVYAAAGPAAAAALARWEELSGQRCADLAPAGSGAHDPRSAVPFGMGEAAGLRRLRHFVGLDAGEEAAVDDHSVHGKRAADQPPPLAGYQDSRMLAFGVDTSAKLSAFLSMGCLSPRTVYAEVLRLAAADAAAEQPQAAAQQQQGEQQRQRHQQQQQGEQQAEQQAEQLGVWRDPQRGDTWRWLLMHLTIRDYFIFLALKEGEALERAEGLAGRPVTWQHDAARFKRWTLGQTGLPFVDACMRELAATGYTSNRGRQNVADFLTKALGLDWRWGAQWYESLLGDHDLAVNLGNWAYNSGVGSDPRDRTFRTVSQGQRYDPEAALVRAWVPELAALQPAELSHTPWEASPEALAAAGVVLGEAGSTSPGSSSGGGGGGGVQTGPGSHAGCGLPFKLANFQGLYECTDSVRVGRPASLSELRTLVSLYPRVKAVGTGHSYVRDLFCTGNGSDALDIVMTELQPVLDLSAAVPVDPQQWQGRGAPPDVPIRVDEEAETVMVATGVTQRTLLDYLAGYTHGLSPRGWTLPVPAGFIDQTMGGAVATGTHGSSMQWGSLSSQLAGLQLVLANGTLLELTPQSNPHLFRAAAVSVGRLGVLTQLTFRIVRQQQGVQRTLQNLTVDAFIQQIKATADGYAEAQAARDEEGVQRALRQLDEAQGFWAVPASYVLRVDFQRPDGEPAADVHANVTRRDGSAGSEQAAGVPAPEAPVAAAAVDRLGVLAAEAPGPAAEAAVFPQTDEPAIAPNLPMTSSAAFWSQFFMAALAPKLTPGTFNSSRESFLTLTEAETKLIGTLAPYRQHEVVIPLERAGTCLQQVAAELYGPNQAWEGMRTPWVIRFVRGEDPYLSPTAGGPVMWINLDDYVSLSSGTPNAPFERVVELLRAQCGGRLHWGKEGWTNHARCFDGASEYAATWCSFGCAAQELGAGNKFASEFAGWRFAATRDGQPAGFASCCTPAGFSQDCRT
;
A
#
# COMPACT_ATOMS: atom_id res chain seq x y z
N MET A 1 -3.95 -40.49 -15.13
CA MET A 1 -4.12 -39.01 -15.04
C MET A 1 -3.99 -38.39 -16.43
N GLN A 2 -4.35 -37.11 -16.63
CA GLN A 2 -4.15 -36.37 -17.90
C GLN A 2 -2.65 -36.07 -18.14
N GLY A 3 -1.84 -37.10 -18.38
CA GLY A 3 -0.38 -37.03 -18.20
C GLY A 3 0.41 -36.19 -19.20
N GLN A 4 -0.09 -35.94 -20.42
CA GLN A 4 0.61 -35.11 -21.41
C GLN A 4 0.02 -33.70 -21.50
N ALA A 5 -1.31 -33.56 -21.56
CA ALA A 5 -1.95 -32.24 -21.66
C ALA A 5 -1.68 -31.33 -20.43
N ALA A 6 -1.72 -31.86 -19.21
CA ALA A 6 -1.49 -31.06 -18.00
C ALA A 6 -0.01 -30.68 -17.78
N LEU A 7 0.93 -31.36 -18.44
CA LEU A 7 2.35 -31.01 -18.41
C LEU A 7 2.76 -30.07 -19.57
N ALA A 8 1.92 -29.93 -20.60
CA ALA A 8 2.26 -29.22 -21.85
C ALA A 8 1.28 -28.09 -22.26
N ARG A 9 0.23 -27.80 -21.48
CA ARG A 9 -0.79 -26.79 -21.82
C ARG A 9 -0.27 -25.34 -21.71
N CYS A 10 0.35 -24.86 -22.79
CA CYS A 10 0.48 -23.43 -23.08
C CYS A 10 -0.70 -22.98 -23.97
N SER A 11 -1.87 -22.71 -23.40
CA SER A 11 -3.07 -22.30 -24.14
C SER A 11 -3.55 -20.90 -23.76
N CYS A 12 -2.78 -19.88 -24.16
CA CYS A 12 -3.19 -18.51 -24.49
C CYS A 12 -1.93 -17.71 -24.88
N SER A 13 -2.06 -16.72 -25.78
CA SER A 13 -0.96 -15.79 -26.12
C SER A 13 -0.52 -14.90 -24.96
N SER A 14 -1.26 -14.94 -23.85
CA SER A 14 -1.02 -14.23 -22.59
C SER A 14 -0.77 -15.17 -21.40
N SER A 15 -0.34 -16.43 -21.60
CA SER A 15 0.02 -17.33 -20.50
C SER A 15 1.51 -17.19 -20.10
N PRO A 16 1.88 -17.27 -18.81
CA PRO A 16 3.28 -17.24 -18.36
C PRO A 16 4.13 -18.46 -18.79
N GLY A 17 3.51 -19.50 -19.39
CA GLY A 17 4.21 -20.63 -20.02
C GLY A 17 4.65 -21.76 -19.08
N VAL A 18 4.01 -21.88 -17.93
CA VAL A 18 4.36 -22.83 -16.86
C VAL A 18 3.45 -24.08 -16.90
N PRO A 19 3.88 -25.24 -16.38
CA PRO A 19 3.08 -26.47 -16.43
C PRO A 19 1.93 -26.40 -15.42
N THR A 20 0.74 -26.77 -15.87
CA THR A 20 -0.48 -26.83 -15.04
C THR A 20 -0.36 -27.79 -13.86
N LEU A 21 0.47 -28.84 -13.99
CA LEU A 21 0.85 -29.72 -12.90
C LEU A 21 2.36 -29.59 -12.62
N GLY A 22 2.74 -28.61 -11.80
CA GLY A 22 4.14 -28.34 -11.50
C GLY A 22 4.83 -29.42 -10.66
N PRO A 23 6.18 -29.39 -10.56
CA PRO A 23 6.98 -30.47 -9.99
C PRO A 23 6.64 -30.86 -8.55
N TYR A 24 6.37 -29.89 -7.65
CA TYR A 24 6.00 -30.17 -6.26
C TYR A 24 4.70 -30.96 -6.13
N ARG A 25 3.64 -30.48 -6.78
CA ARG A 25 2.33 -31.16 -6.77
C ARG A 25 2.42 -32.54 -7.42
N LEU A 26 3.23 -32.70 -8.47
CA LEU A 26 3.50 -34.01 -9.06
C LEU A 26 4.23 -34.95 -8.08
N ARG A 27 5.21 -34.47 -7.32
CA ARG A 27 5.87 -35.25 -6.24
C ARG A 27 4.84 -35.77 -5.23
N LEU A 28 3.98 -34.89 -4.73
CA LEU A 28 2.96 -35.23 -3.73
C LEU A 28 1.90 -36.20 -4.28
N LEU A 29 1.51 -36.06 -5.55
CA LEU A 29 0.61 -37.00 -6.23
C LEU A 29 1.22 -38.39 -6.42
N LEU A 30 2.51 -38.46 -6.76
CA LEU A 30 3.24 -39.73 -6.87
C LEU A 30 3.37 -40.41 -5.50
N GLU A 31 3.61 -39.63 -4.45
CA GLU A 31 3.66 -40.13 -3.08
C GLU A 31 2.28 -40.64 -2.60
N ALA A 32 1.21 -39.87 -2.82
CA ALA A 32 -0.16 -40.31 -2.54
C ALA A 32 -0.53 -41.59 -3.31
N ALA A 33 -0.11 -41.70 -4.57
CA ALA A 33 -0.31 -42.90 -5.38
C ALA A 33 0.53 -44.10 -4.89
N ALA A 34 1.73 -43.88 -4.37
CA ALA A 34 2.56 -44.92 -3.77
C ALA A 34 1.92 -45.46 -2.48
N THR A 35 1.42 -44.58 -1.61
CA THR A 35 0.68 -44.95 -0.39
C THR A 35 -0.59 -45.73 -0.74
N LEU A 36 -1.44 -45.20 -1.63
CA LEU A 36 -2.65 -45.88 -2.10
C LEU A 36 -2.35 -47.27 -2.70
N ARG A 37 -1.26 -47.39 -3.46
CA ARG A 37 -0.81 -48.69 -4.00
C ARG A 37 -0.43 -49.67 -2.88
N GLY A 38 0.31 -49.21 -1.88
CA GLY A 38 0.64 -50.00 -0.69
C GLY A 38 -0.59 -50.43 0.09
N ASP A 39 -1.59 -49.56 0.21
CA ASP A 39 -2.84 -49.80 0.94
C ASP A 39 -3.70 -50.84 0.21
N LEU A 40 -3.89 -50.68 -1.11
CA LEU A 40 -4.59 -51.66 -1.95
C LEU A 40 -3.92 -53.05 -1.91
N ARG A 41 -2.58 -53.10 -1.87
CA ARG A 41 -1.83 -54.37 -1.74
C ARG A 41 -2.06 -55.07 -0.42
N ARG A 42 -2.18 -54.34 0.69
CA ARG A 42 -2.55 -54.93 2.00
C ARG A 42 -3.99 -55.47 2.00
N LEU A 43 -4.84 -54.97 1.11
CA LEU A 43 -6.21 -55.45 0.87
C LEU A 43 -6.33 -56.48 -0.27
N GLY A 44 -5.20 -56.99 -0.81
CA GLY A 44 -5.16 -58.03 -1.85
C GLY A 44 -5.26 -57.54 -3.30
N SER A 45 -5.34 -56.23 -3.54
CA SER A 45 -5.43 -55.59 -4.86
C SER A 45 -4.10 -54.91 -5.25
N ASP A 46 -4.06 -54.12 -6.34
CA ASP A 46 -2.90 -53.28 -6.70
C ASP A 46 -3.36 -52.04 -7.48
N LEU A 47 -2.52 -51.00 -7.50
CA LEU A 47 -2.70 -49.83 -8.36
C LEU A 47 -1.89 -49.98 -9.65
N LEU A 48 -2.57 -50.02 -10.80
CA LEU A 48 -1.91 -50.02 -12.12
C LEU A 48 -1.56 -48.59 -12.53
N TRP A 49 -0.35 -48.40 -13.06
CA TRP A 49 0.15 -47.10 -13.53
C TRP A 49 0.56 -47.16 -15.01
N SER A 50 0.13 -46.18 -15.80
CA SER A 50 0.53 -46.00 -17.19
C SER A 50 0.35 -44.53 -17.61
N GLN A 51 1.10 -44.11 -18.63
CA GLN A 51 1.13 -42.73 -19.15
C GLN A 51 0.51 -42.71 -20.56
N GLY A 52 -0.41 -41.78 -20.79
CA GLY A 52 -1.19 -41.67 -22.04
C GLY A 52 -2.49 -40.92 -21.80
N THR A 53 -3.36 -40.84 -22.81
CA THR A 53 -4.70 -40.29 -22.61
C THR A 53 -5.63 -41.33 -21.97
N PRO A 54 -6.49 -40.95 -21.00
CA PRO A 54 -7.33 -41.92 -20.28
C PRO A 54 -8.21 -42.79 -21.18
N GLU A 55 -8.82 -42.20 -22.21
CA GLU A 55 -9.71 -42.89 -23.15
C GLU A 55 -8.99 -43.94 -24.00
N ALA A 56 -7.73 -43.70 -24.39
CA ALA A 56 -6.90 -44.68 -25.10
C ALA A 56 -6.42 -45.81 -24.18
N LEU A 57 -6.08 -45.49 -22.93
CA LEU A 57 -5.66 -46.48 -21.92
C LEU A 57 -6.82 -47.40 -21.50
N VAL A 58 -8.00 -46.84 -21.29
CA VAL A 58 -9.21 -47.59 -20.89
C VAL A 58 -9.61 -48.61 -21.97
N GLY A 59 -9.53 -48.26 -23.26
CA GLY A 59 -9.79 -49.22 -24.33
C GLY A 59 -8.85 -50.44 -24.32
N ARG A 60 -7.57 -50.23 -23.97
CA ARG A 60 -6.57 -51.31 -23.83
C ARG A 60 -6.79 -52.14 -22.56
N LEU A 61 -7.15 -51.50 -21.44
CA LEU A 61 -7.49 -52.18 -20.18
C LEU A 61 -8.72 -53.08 -20.32
N VAL A 62 -9.74 -52.65 -21.08
CA VAL A 62 -10.92 -53.49 -21.39
C VAL A 62 -10.51 -54.74 -22.17
N ALA A 63 -9.70 -54.59 -23.23
CA ALA A 63 -9.23 -55.74 -24.01
C ALA A 63 -8.43 -56.74 -23.15
N LEU A 64 -7.56 -56.23 -22.27
CA LEU A 64 -6.81 -57.05 -21.32
C LEU A 64 -7.72 -57.81 -20.34
N ALA A 65 -8.67 -57.11 -19.72
CA ALA A 65 -9.59 -57.70 -18.75
C ALA A 65 -10.46 -58.82 -19.36
N VAL A 66 -10.92 -58.65 -20.60
CA VAL A 66 -11.66 -59.71 -21.31
C VAL A 66 -10.74 -60.88 -21.69
N GLY A 67 -9.49 -60.62 -22.10
CA GLY A 67 -8.49 -61.66 -22.32
C GLY A 67 -8.23 -62.52 -21.07
N ALA A 68 -8.25 -61.90 -19.89
CA ALA A 68 -8.17 -62.58 -18.59
C ALA A 68 -9.50 -63.18 -18.09
N GLY A 69 -10.55 -63.23 -18.93
CA GLY A 69 -11.81 -63.93 -18.64
C GLY A 69 -12.90 -63.09 -17.97
N ALA A 70 -12.83 -61.75 -17.98
CA ALA A 70 -13.89 -60.91 -17.41
C ALA A 70 -15.22 -61.03 -18.17
N THR A 71 -16.27 -61.47 -17.47
CA THR A 71 -17.62 -61.69 -18.03
C THR A 71 -18.56 -60.49 -17.87
N ARG A 72 -18.17 -59.48 -17.08
CA ARG A 72 -18.81 -58.17 -16.92
C ARG A 72 -17.76 -57.12 -16.59
N LEU A 73 -17.99 -55.87 -16.96
CA LEU A 73 -17.10 -54.76 -16.66
C LEU A 73 -17.87 -53.60 -16.01
N ALA A 74 -17.26 -52.92 -15.04
CA ALA A 74 -17.86 -51.77 -14.37
C ALA A 74 -16.87 -50.60 -14.31
N LEU A 75 -17.32 -49.42 -14.71
CA LEU A 75 -16.56 -48.17 -14.58
C LEU A 75 -17.18 -47.32 -13.47
N HIS A 76 -16.44 -47.17 -12.37
CA HIS A 76 -16.79 -46.30 -11.26
C HIS A 76 -15.92 -45.04 -11.32
N HIS A 77 -16.53 -43.86 -11.33
CA HIS A 77 -15.78 -42.59 -11.33
C HIS A 77 -16.38 -41.53 -10.40
N TYR A 78 -15.51 -40.79 -9.73
CA TYR A 78 -15.89 -39.64 -8.91
C TYR A 78 -15.83 -38.39 -9.79
N SER A 79 -16.95 -37.66 -9.83
CA SER A 79 -17.08 -36.39 -10.53
C SER A 79 -16.16 -35.35 -9.90
N GLN A 80 -15.43 -34.58 -10.71
CA GLN A 80 -14.60 -33.48 -10.21
C GLN A 80 -14.94 -32.15 -10.89
N PRO A 81 -15.12 -31.04 -10.14
CA PRO A 81 -15.22 -29.72 -10.73
C PRO A 81 -13.88 -29.35 -11.40
N GLY A 82 -13.89 -29.00 -12.68
CA GLY A 82 -12.70 -28.46 -13.34
C GLY A 82 -12.77 -28.35 -14.87
N ARG A 83 -11.80 -27.62 -15.44
CA ARG A 83 -11.66 -27.33 -16.88
C ARG A 83 -11.69 -28.61 -17.73
N GLY A 84 -12.81 -28.83 -18.41
CA GLY A 84 -13.03 -30.00 -19.28
C GLY A 84 -13.16 -31.33 -18.54
N SER A 85 -13.34 -31.34 -17.21
CA SER A 85 -13.51 -32.58 -16.43
C SER A 85 -14.75 -33.35 -16.87
N ALA A 86 -15.87 -32.66 -17.10
CA ALA A 86 -17.11 -33.28 -17.57
C ALA A 86 -16.96 -33.91 -18.97
N ASP A 87 -16.24 -33.27 -19.88
CA ASP A 87 -15.96 -33.82 -21.22
C ASP A 87 -15.01 -35.01 -21.17
N LEU A 88 -13.99 -34.98 -20.30
CA LEU A 88 -13.14 -36.14 -20.06
C LEU A 88 -13.95 -37.31 -19.49
N GLU A 89 -14.78 -37.08 -18.48
CA GLU A 89 -15.65 -38.10 -17.88
C GLU A 89 -16.58 -38.71 -18.93
N ARG A 90 -17.22 -37.89 -19.78
CA ARG A 90 -18.05 -38.34 -20.91
C ARG A 90 -17.24 -39.15 -21.94
N THR A 91 -16.07 -38.66 -22.34
CA THR A 91 -15.21 -39.29 -23.35
C THR A 91 -14.66 -40.63 -22.89
N VAL A 92 -14.25 -40.72 -21.62
CA VAL A 92 -13.75 -41.98 -21.01
C VAL A 92 -14.88 -43.00 -20.86
N ALA A 93 -16.07 -42.58 -20.41
CA ALA A 93 -17.23 -43.47 -20.33
C ALA A 93 -17.67 -43.99 -21.72
N ALA A 94 -17.66 -43.14 -22.74
CA ALA A 94 -17.94 -43.54 -24.12
C ALA A 94 -16.89 -44.51 -24.67
N ALA A 95 -15.60 -44.25 -24.44
CA ALA A 95 -14.50 -45.12 -24.86
C ALA A 95 -14.54 -46.49 -24.16
N PHE A 96 -14.89 -46.52 -22.86
CA PHE A 96 -15.12 -47.75 -22.10
C PHE A 96 -16.26 -48.60 -22.70
N ALA A 97 -17.43 -47.99 -22.89
CA ALA A 97 -18.60 -48.66 -23.47
C ALA A 97 -18.31 -49.19 -24.89
N ALA A 98 -17.68 -48.38 -25.74
CA ALA A 98 -17.30 -48.77 -27.10
C ALA A 98 -16.22 -49.85 -27.15
N ALA A 99 -15.30 -49.90 -26.18
CA ALA A 99 -14.32 -50.98 -26.07
C ALA A 99 -14.97 -52.30 -25.64
N ALA A 100 -15.87 -52.28 -24.65
CA ALA A 100 -16.52 -53.48 -24.14
C ALA A 100 -17.56 -54.04 -25.13
N ALA A 101 -18.29 -53.17 -25.84
CA ALA A 101 -19.22 -53.57 -26.90
C ALA A 101 -18.50 -54.34 -28.03
N ARG A 102 -17.29 -53.92 -28.42
CA ARG A 102 -16.46 -54.65 -29.40
C ARG A 102 -16.02 -56.05 -28.93
N GLN A 103 -16.02 -56.29 -27.62
CA GLN A 103 -15.69 -57.59 -27.00
C GLN A 103 -16.93 -58.40 -26.60
N GLY A 104 -18.14 -57.88 -26.82
CA GLY A 104 -19.40 -58.55 -26.44
C GLY A 104 -19.68 -58.64 -24.94
N VAL A 105 -19.01 -57.83 -24.10
CA VAL A 105 -19.12 -57.93 -22.63
C VAL A 105 -20.04 -56.85 -22.05
N PRO A 106 -21.03 -57.20 -21.20
CA PRO A 106 -21.92 -56.23 -20.55
C PRO A 106 -21.18 -55.24 -19.64
N THR A 107 -21.59 -53.97 -19.71
CA THR A 107 -21.01 -52.86 -18.92
C THR A 107 -22.00 -52.20 -17.97
N SER A 108 -21.50 -51.73 -16.83
CA SER A 108 -22.13 -50.66 -16.05
C SER A 108 -21.19 -49.45 -15.93
N VAL A 109 -21.75 -48.25 -15.85
CA VAL A 109 -21.03 -47.01 -15.53
C VAL A 109 -21.73 -46.35 -14.34
N GLN A 110 -20.99 -46.03 -13.28
CA GLN A 110 -21.52 -45.40 -12.08
C GLN A 110 -20.71 -44.15 -11.73
N ARG A 111 -21.42 -43.02 -11.61
CA ARG A 111 -20.88 -41.69 -11.30
C ARG A 111 -21.18 -41.35 -9.84
N TYR A 112 -20.19 -40.85 -9.12
CA TYR A 112 -20.30 -40.47 -7.70
C TYR A 112 -19.93 -39.01 -7.48
N TRP A 113 -20.34 -38.45 -6.33
CA TRP A 113 -19.90 -37.13 -5.86
C TRP A 113 -19.36 -37.19 -4.43
N GLY A 114 -18.03 -37.10 -4.31
CA GLY A 114 -17.30 -37.20 -3.03
C GLY A 114 -16.58 -35.92 -2.60
N SER A 115 -16.45 -34.93 -3.48
CA SER A 115 -15.46 -33.85 -3.33
C SER A 115 -15.85 -32.71 -2.37
N THR A 116 -17.11 -32.62 -1.96
CA THR A 116 -17.67 -31.57 -1.10
C THR A 116 -18.27 -32.13 0.18
N LEU A 117 -18.28 -31.31 1.23
CA LEU A 117 -18.90 -31.62 2.52
C LEU A 117 -20.40 -31.88 2.33
N HIS A 118 -21.11 -30.89 1.78
CA HIS A 118 -22.53 -30.98 1.42
C HIS A 118 -22.68 -31.65 0.07
N HIS A 119 -23.60 -32.61 -0.08
CA HIS A 119 -23.85 -33.22 -1.38
C HIS A 119 -24.65 -32.24 -2.28
N PRO A 120 -24.41 -32.16 -3.60
CA PRO A 120 -25.20 -31.32 -4.50
C PRO A 120 -26.71 -31.56 -4.43
N ASP A 121 -27.12 -32.80 -4.16
CA ASP A 121 -28.53 -33.22 -4.00
C ASP A 121 -29.17 -32.79 -2.69
N ASP A 122 -28.36 -32.41 -1.70
CA ASP A 122 -28.87 -31.98 -0.39
C ASP A 122 -28.96 -30.43 -0.30
N LEU A 123 -28.45 -29.71 -1.31
CA LEU A 123 -28.45 -28.24 -1.34
C LEU A 123 -29.87 -27.67 -1.47
N PRO A 124 -30.27 -26.67 -0.65
CA PRO A 124 -31.64 -26.15 -0.64
C PRO A 124 -32.02 -25.40 -1.92
N PHE A 125 -31.04 -24.90 -2.67
CA PHE A 125 -31.23 -24.09 -3.88
C PHE A 125 -31.82 -24.90 -5.06
N ALA A 126 -31.56 -26.21 -5.12
CA ALA A 126 -32.02 -27.08 -6.21
C ALA A 126 -33.54 -27.32 -6.18
N ALA A 127 -34.17 -27.21 -5.01
CA ALA A 127 -35.61 -27.44 -4.82
C ALA A 127 -36.50 -26.25 -5.28
N LEU A 128 -35.90 -25.10 -5.62
CA LEU A 128 -36.64 -23.88 -5.99
C LEU A 128 -37.11 -23.85 -7.45
N LEU A 129 -36.57 -24.71 -8.32
CA LEU A 129 -36.90 -24.77 -9.74
C LEU A 129 -38.34 -25.26 -10.03
N PRO A 130 -38.87 -26.35 -9.41
CA PRO A 130 -40.19 -26.87 -9.79
C PRO A 130 -41.37 -26.04 -9.28
N GLN A 131 -41.21 -25.23 -8.23
CA GLN A 131 -42.32 -24.50 -7.60
C GLN A 131 -42.58 -23.09 -8.16
N ARG A 132 -41.67 -22.54 -8.98
CA ARG A 132 -41.86 -21.23 -9.63
C ARG A 132 -42.17 -21.29 -11.13
N ALA A 133 -42.01 -22.45 -11.78
CA ALA A 133 -42.33 -22.62 -13.21
C ALA A 133 -43.84 -22.44 -13.57
N ALA A 134 -44.72 -22.32 -12.58
CA ALA A 134 -46.15 -22.02 -12.77
C ALA A 134 -46.50 -20.53 -12.70
N ALA A 135 -45.54 -19.64 -12.39
CA ALA A 135 -45.73 -18.19 -12.41
C ALA A 135 -44.86 -17.56 -13.51
N SER A 136 -45.44 -16.62 -14.26
CA SER A 136 -44.83 -15.92 -15.40
C SER A 136 -43.43 -15.38 -15.11
N ALA A 137 -42.54 -15.49 -16.12
CA ALA A 137 -41.17 -15.00 -16.16
C ALA A 137 -40.85 -13.83 -15.21
N GLY A 138 -40.35 -14.18 -14.03
CA GLY A 138 -39.86 -13.26 -13.01
C GLY A 138 -38.52 -13.77 -12.50
N SER A 139 -37.54 -12.87 -12.42
CA SER A 139 -36.18 -13.18 -11.98
C SER A 139 -36.15 -13.77 -10.58
N CYS A 140 -35.06 -14.49 -10.27
CA CYS A 140 -34.69 -14.73 -8.88
C CYS A 140 -34.41 -13.38 -8.23
N ALA A 141 -35.38 -12.86 -7.48
CA ALA A 141 -35.25 -11.56 -6.82
C ALA A 141 -34.27 -11.65 -5.65
N ASP A 142 -33.19 -10.87 -5.72
CA ASP A 142 -32.25 -10.68 -4.62
C ASP A 142 -32.98 -10.07 -3.41
N GLY A 143 -32.99 -10.82 -2.31
CA GLY A 143 -33.59 -10.40 -1.05
C GLY A 143 -32.69 -9.45 -0.25
N SER A 144 -32.45 -8.24 -0.75
CA SER A 144 -31.80 -7.16 0.01
C SER A 144 -32.79 -6.04 0.36
N SER A 145 -33.33 -6.08 1.59
CA SER A 145 -34.14 -4.99 2.15
C SER A 145 -33.52 -4.50 3.46
N GLY A 146 -33.33 -3.18 3.58
CA GLY A 146 -32.73 -2.59 4.80
C GLY A 146 -32.04 -1.23 4.61
N GLY A 147 -32.61 -0.29 3.85
CA GLY A 147 -32.05 1.06 3.72
C GLY A 147 -33.10 2.04 3.21
N ALA A 148 -33.64 2.87 4.10
CA ALA A 148 -34.73 3.80 3.77
C ALA A 148 -34.20 5.08 3.12
N ALA A 149 -34.86 5.52 2.04
CA ALA A 149 -34.73 6.86 1.48
C ALA A 149 -36.13 7.46 1.24
N ASN A 150 -36.31 8.73 1.61
CA ASN A 150 -37.62 9.39 1.65
C ASN A 150 -38.18 9.69 0.25
N ALA A 151 -39.51 9.64 0.14
CA ALA A 151 -40.25 10.19 -1.00
C ALA A 151 -40.59 11.68 -0.79
N ARG A 152 -40.37 12.49 -1.83
CA ARG A 152 -41.10 13.73 -2.24
C ARG A 152 -40.35 14.31 -3.47
N SER A 153 -40.82 14.24 -4.73
CA SER A 153 -42.09 14.63 -5.37
C SER A 153 -42.14 16.09 -5.86
N GLN A 154 -42.00 16.28 -7.19
CA GLN A 154 -42.78 17.16 -8.09
C GLN A 154 -42.18 16.96 -9.50
N GLN A 155 -42.85 16.34 -10.49
CA GLN A 155 -44.07 16.72 -11.24
C GLN A 155 -43.97 18.02 -12.04
N GLN A 156 -43.99 17.91 -13.37
CA GLN A 156 -45.10 18.26 -14.28
C GLN A 156 -44.75 17.74 -15.71
N GLU A 157 -45.58 16.90 -16.37
CA GLU A 157 -46.83 17.22 -17.11
C GLU A 157 -46.58 18.02 -18.42
N LEU A 158 -47.09 17.69 -19.62
CA LEU A 158 -47.94 16.59 -20.17
C LEU A 158 -47.29 16.07 -21.51
N GLN A 159 -47.85 15.29 -22.46
CA GLN A 159 -49.22 14.81 -22.76
C GLN A 159 -49.21 13.52 -23.64
N HIS A 160 -50.39 13.10 -24.13
CA HIS A 160 -50.69 11.94 -25.00
C HIS A 160 -52.00 12.27 -25.78
N PRO A 161 -52.49 11.50 -26.80
CA PRO A 161 -51.89 10.36 -27.55
C PRO A 161 -52.23 10.32 -29.09
N GLN A 162 -51.92 9.17 -29.73
CA GLN A 162 -52.51 8.60 -30.97
C GLN A 162 -52.31 9.29 -32.35
N GLN A 163 -51.64 8.59 -33.29
CA GLN A 163 -52.31 7.78 -34.34
C GLN A 163 -51.33 6.97 -35.24
N GLN A 164 -51.85 5.84 -35.76
CA GLN A 164 -51.53 5.17 -37.05
C GLN A 164 -50.06 4.78 -37.35
N GLN A 165 -49.70 3.49 -37.39
CA GLN A 165 -49.94 2.47 -38.44
C GLN A 165 -48.94 2.45 -39.61
N GLN A 166 -48.38 1.24 -39.82
CA GLN A 166 -47.79 0.68 -41.04
C GLN A 166 -46.38 1.11 -41.49
N GLN A 167 -45.76 0.16 -42.22
CA GLN A 167 -44.42 0.13 -42.83
C GLN A 167 -43.29 -0.32 -41.89
N GLN A 168 -42.47 -1.34 -42.21
CA GLN A 168 -42.39 -2.20 -43.40
C GLN A 168 -41.87 -3.61 -43.04
N GLN A 169 -42.12 -4.59 -43.91
CA GLN A 169 -41.59 -5.96 -43.81
C GLN A 169 -40.20 -6.05 -44.47
N GLN A 170 -39.26 -6.84 -43.94
CA GLN A 170 -38.77 -8.09 -44.56
C GLN A 170 -37.64 -8.76 -43.74
N PRO A 171 -37.33 -10.06 -43.95
CA PRO A 171 -36.58 -10.89 -43.00
C PRO A 171 -35.14 -11.19 -43.42
N ALA A 172 -34.32 -11.63 -42.45
CA ALA A 172 -33.06 -12.34 -42.68
C ALA A 172 -33.01 -13.62 -41.84
N ALA A 173 -32.69 -14.75 -42.46
CA ALA A 173 -32.60 -16.07 -41.82
C ALA A 173 -31.17 -16.36 -41.34
N GLY A 174 -31.02 -17.14 -40.25
CA GLY A 174 -29.71 -17.51 -39.71
C GLY A 174 -29.76 -18.65 -38.69
N SER A 175 -29.59 -19.87 -39.18
CA SER A 175 -29.17 -21.10 -38.46
C SER A 175 -29.62 -21.30 -37.00
N ALA A 176 -30.55 -22.24 -36.80
CA ALA A 176 -30.61 -22.99 -35.56
C ALA A 176 -29.39 -23.92 -35.45
N SER A 177 -28.61 -23.80 -34.38
CA SER A 177 -27.70 -24.85 -33.90
C SER A 177 -28.20 -25.31 -32.53
N GLY A 178 -28.46 -26.61 -32.38
CA GLY A 178 -29.09 -27.15 -31.18
C GLY A 178 -28.16 -27.09 -29.96
N GLY A 179 -28.41 -26.13 -29.07
CA GLY A 179 -27.88 -26.18 -27.71
C GLY A 179 -28.60 -27.27 -26.92
N GLY A 180 -27.94 -28.41 -26.71
CA GLY A 180 -28.38 -29.38 -25.72
C GLY A 180 -28.22 -28.77 -24.33
N VAL A 181 -29.31 -28.69 -23.57
CA VAL A 181 -29.33 -28.10 -22.22
C VAL A 181 -28.43 -28.93 -21.29
N ASP A 182 -27.37 -28.32 -20.76
CA ASP A 182 -26.53 -28.97 -19.75
C ASP A 182 -27.23 -28.93 -18.38
N LEU A 183 -27.91 -30.04 -18.07
CA LEU A 183 -28.65 -30.27 -16.83
C LEU A 183 -27.81 -30.07 -15.55
N GLN A 184 -26.48 -29.97 -15.64
CA GLN A 184 -25.65 -29.65 -14.47
C GLN A 184 -25.61 -28.15 -14.15
N GLN A 185 -25.74 -27.23 -15.12
CA GLN A 185 -25.67 -25.78 -14.86
C GLN A 185 -26.97 -25.21 -14.30
N ASP A 186 -28.13 -25.56 -14.85
CA ASP A 186 -29.45 -25.08 -14.40
C ASP A 186 -29.67 -25.32 -12.89
N ARG A 187 -29.14 -26.43 -12.38
CA ARG A 187 -29.17 -26.81 -10.95
C ARG A 187 -28.59 -25.73 -10.03
N PHE A 188 -27.52 -25.06 -10.46
CA PHE A 188 -26.78 -24.08 -9.65
C PHE A 188 -27.15 -22.63 -9.99
N ALA A 189 -28.09 -22.40 -10.92
CA ALA A 189 -28.54 -21.04 -11.28
C ALA A 189 -29.01 -20.23 -10.06
N CYS A 190 -29.70 -20.89 -9.12
CA CYS A 190 -30.18 -20.30 -7.86
C CYS A 190 -29.15 -20.28 -6.72
N LEU A 191 -27.90 -20.69 -6.94
CA LEU A 191 -26.85 -20.65 -5.91
C LEU A 191 -26.51 -19.17 -5.58
N PRO A 192 -26.54 -18.76 -4.29
CA PRO A 192 -26.25 -17.38 -3.91
C PRO A 192 -24.86 -16.93 -4.36
N SER A 193 -24.80 -15.79 -5.04
CA SER A 193 -23.53 -15.25 -5.56
C SER A 193 -22.58 -14.82 -4.44
N VAL A 194 -23.07 -14.47 -3.24
CA VAL A 194 -22.25 -14.04 -2.10
C VAL A 194 -22.11 -15.16 -1.05
N MET A 195 -20.87 -15.41 -0.63
CA MET A 195 -20.49 -16.49 0.30
C MET A 195 -21.21 -16.46 1.67
N SER A 196 -21.54 -15.27 2.19
CA SER A 196 -22.30 -15.13 3.45
C SER A 196 -23.73 -15.65 3.33
N ASP A 197 -24.33 -15.49 2.15
CA ASP A 197 -25.73 -15.82 1.90
C ASP A 197 -25.87 -17.33 1.69
N PHE A 198 -24.97 -17.91 0.88
CA PHE A 198 -24.80 -19.37 0.77
C PHE A 198 -24.68 -20.03 2.14
N ARG A 199 -23.79 -19.52 3.02
CA ARG A 199 -23.64 -20.06 4.38
C ARG A 199 -24.91 -19.89 5.24
N ARG A 200 -25.57 -18.72 5.16
CA ARG A 200 -26.81 -18.44 5.91
C ARG A 200 -27.92 -19.42 5.51
N GLU A 201 -28.10 -19.66 4.22
CA GLU A 201 -29.15 -20.53 3.70
C GLU A 201 -28.90 -22.01 4.03
N LEU A 202 -27.66 -22.51 3.96
CA LEU A 202 -27.32 -23.86 4.42
C LEU A 202 -27.67 -24.08 5.91
N LEU A 203 -27.39 -23.08 6.75
CA LEU A 203 -27.70 -23.12 8.19
C LEU A 203 -29.21 -23.04 8.46
N GLN A 204 -29.93 -22.16 7.76
CA GLN A 204 -31.39 -22.02 7.88
C GLN A 204 -32.12 -23.28 7.42
N ALA A 205 -31.71 -23.87 6.30
CA ALA A 205 -32.26 -25.11 5.77
C ALA A 205 -31.86 -26.37 6.56
N ARG A 206 -30.92 -26.25 7.52
CA ARG A 206 -30.31 -27.38 8.25
C ARG A 206 -29.80 -28.47 7.31
N THR A 207 -29.10 -28.06 6.25
CA THR A 207 -28.65 -28.95 5.17
C THR A 207 -27.89 -30.16 5.72
N PRO A 208 -28.31 -31.39 5.43
CA PRO A 208 -27.68 -32.58 5.99
C PRO A 208 -26.28 -32.80 5.41
N VAL A 209 -25.35 -33.21 6.26
CA VAL A 209 -24.06 -33.77 5.84
C VAL A 209 -24.18 -35.29 5.86
N ARG A 210 -23.99 -35.93 4.70
CA ARG A 210 -24.01 -37.39 4.59
C ARG A 210 -22.84 -38.00 5.38
N PRO A 211 -23.00 -39.17 6.03
CA PRO A 211 -21.90 -39.83 6.71
C PRO A 211 -20.78 -40.23 5.72
N PRO A 212 -19.52 -40.32 6.17
CA PRO A 212 -18.45 -40.94 5.39
C PRO A 212 -18.75 -42.44 5.18
N LEU A 213 -18.25 -43.00 4.07
CA LEU A 213 -18.33 -44.44 3.80
C LEU A 213 -17.23 -45.17 4.58
N SER A 214 -17.54 -46.35 5.13
CA SER A 214 -16.53 -47.22 5.76
C SER A 214 -15.55 -47.77 4.71
N PRO A 215 -14.25 -47.86 5.01
CA PRO A 215 -13.29 -48.50 4.12
C PRO A 215 -13.58 -50.01 3.97
N PRO A 216 -13.18 -50.63 2.84
CA PRO A 216 -13.32 -52.07 2.62
C PRO A 216 -12.44 -52.90 3.56
N LEU A 217 -12.88 -54.13 3.86
CA LEU A 217 -12.10 -55.11 4.62
C LEU A 217 -11.25 -56.00 3.69
N ALA A 218 -10.18 -56.56 4.24
CA ALA A 218 -9.41 -57.59 3.56
C ALA A 218 -10.23 -58.88 3.39
N ALA A 219 -9.95 -59.65 2.34
CA ALA A 219 -10.51 -60.98 2.19
C ALA A 219 -9.78 -61.96 3.13
N ASP A 220 -10.47 -62.45 4.18
CA ASP A 220 -9.89 -63.44 5.09
C ASP A 220 -9.57 -64.75 4.34
N GLY A 221 -8.27 -65.05 4.23
CA GLY A 221 -7.76 -66.26 3.57
C GLY A 221 -7.88 -67.55 4.39
N SER A 222 -8.63 -67.55 5.49
CA SER A 222 -8.67 -68.66 6.45
C SER A 222 -10.04 -69.32 6.60
N SER A 223 -10.09 -70.58 6.18
CA SER A 223 -10.99 -71.66 6.63
C SER A 223 -12.51 -71.49 6.50
N SER A 224 -13.08 -72.40 5.72
CA SER A 224 -14.44 -72.88 5.86
C SER A 224 -14.77 -73.36 7.29
N SER A 225 -15.80 -72.80 7.92
CA SER A 225 -16.55 -73.47 8.99
C SER A 225 -18.04 -73.17 8.88
N SER A 226 -18.83 -74.20 8.60
CA SER A 226 -20.30 -74.16 8.56
C SER A 226 -20.88 -74.00 9.97
N GLY A 227 -21.75 -73.02 10.22
CA GLY A 227 -22.42 -72.89 11.52
C GLY A 227 -23.50 -71.80 11.63
N SER A 228 -24.77 -72.23 11.67
CA SER A 228 -25.92 -71.63 12.36
C SER A 228 -26.23 -70.11 12.26
N SER A 229 -27.26 -69.81 11.47
CA SER A 229 -28.45 -69.00 11.84
C SER A 229 -28.43 -68.22 13.17
N CYS A 230 -28.58 -66.89 13.09
CA CYS A 230 -29.61 -66.13 13.82
C CYS A 230 -29.84 -64.77 13.12
N GLY A 231 -31.09 -64.30 13.07
CA GLY A 231 -31.45 -63.05 12.39
C GLY A 231 -31.53 -61.84 13.32
N GLY A 232 -31.18 -60.65 12.81
CA GLY A 232 -31.37 -59.38 13.51
C GLY A 232 -30.45 -58.27 13.00
N SER A 233 -31.04 -57.21 12.41
CA SER A 233 -30.39 -55.98 11.95
C SER A 233 -29.28 -56.14 10.89
N THR A 234 -29.56 -55.72 9.65
CA THR A 234 -28.55 -55.57 8.60
C THR A 234 -27.66 -54.36 8.87
N VAL A 235 -26.68 -54.51 9.75
CA VAL A 235 -25.46 -53.70 9.68
C VAL A 235 -24.79 -54.04 8.36
N ALA A 236 -24.65 -53.07 7.46
CA ALA A 236 -24.00 -53.31 6.17
C ALA A 236 -22.56 -53.74 6.40
N SER A 237 -22.24 -54.99 6.07
CA SER A 237 -20.88 -55.51 6.11
C SER A 237 -20.01 -54.68 5.16
N ALA A 238 -18.82 -54.29 5.62
CA ALA A 238 -17.89 -53.56 4.79
C ALA A 238 -17.54 -54.40 3.55
N PRO A 239 -17.50 -53.80 2.34
CA PRO A 239 -17.22 -54.54 1.12
C PRO A 239 -15.83 -55.16 1.18
N VAL A 240 -15.71 -56.43 0.78
CA VAL A 240 -14.42 -57.10 0.67
C VAL A 240 -13.86 -56.87 -0.73
N LEU A 241 -12.61 -56.41 -0.82
CA LEU A 241 -11.93 -56.26 -2.11
C LEU A 241 -11.53 -57.65 -2.65
N PRO A 242 -11.96 -58.04 -3.86
CA PRO A 242 -11.49 -59.28 -4.48
C PRO A 242 -10.01 -59.13 -4.90
N PRO A 243 -9.19 -60.18 -4.76
CA PRO A 243 -7.80 -60.12 -5.21
C PRO A 243 -7.71 -59.98 -6.72
N LEU A 244 -6.63 -59.36 -7.20
CA LEU A 244 -6.36 -59.29 -8.65
C LEU A 244 -6.19 -60.72 -9.23
N PRO A 245 -6.79 -61.03 -10.40
CA PRO A 245 -6.59 -62.30 -11.07
C PRO A 245 -5.10 -62.61 -11.27
N ALA A 246 -4.69 -63.83 -10.94
CA ALA A 246 -3.30 -64.27 -11.09
C ALA A 246 -2.84 -64.12 -12.54
N GLY A 247 -1.69 -63.47 -12.74
CA GLY A 247 -1.16 -63.17 -14.08
C GLY A 247 -1.54 -61.79 -14.64
N LEU A 248 -2.72 -61.23 -14.30
CA LEU A 248 -3.23 -59.99 -14.91
C LEU A 248 -2.26 -58.80 -14.75
N ALA A 249 -1.58 -58.67 -13.60
CA ALA A 249 -0.59 -57.62 -13.38
C ALA A 249 0.67 -57.80 -14.25
N ALA A 250 1.09 -59.03 -14.53
CA ALA A 250 2.22 -59.34 -15.39
C ALA A 250 1.87 -59.15 -16.88
N GLU A 251 0.65 -59.54 -17.28
CA GLU A 251 0.12 -59.28 -18.63
C GLU A 251 -0.07 -57.78 -18.87
N ALA A 252 -0.58 -57.04 -17.87
CA ALA A 252 -0.65 -55.58 -17.92
C ALA A 252 0.74 -54.94 -18.07
N ALA A 253 1.75 -55.46 -17.38
CA ALA A 253 3.13 -54.97 -17.50
C ALA A 253 3.70 -55.26 -18.89
N ALA A 254 3.55 -56.48 -19.41
CA ALA A 254 3.96 -56.87 -20.76
C ALA A 254 3.24 -56.04 -21.85
N ALA A 255 1.98 -55.68 -21.63
CA ALA A 255 1.19 -54.82 -22.49
C ALA A 255 1.47 -53.31 -22.32
N GLY A 256 2.40 -52.89 -21.44
CA GLY A 256 2.72 -51.47 -21.18
C GLY A 256 1.64 -50.69 -20.44
N LEU A 257 0.77 -51.37 -19.69
CA LEU A 257 -0.35 -50.82 -18.92
C LEU A 257 -0.11 -50.82 -17.40
N ALA A 258 0.96 -51.46 -16.92
CA ALA A 258 1.37 -51.50 -15.52
C ALA A 258 2.88 -51.22 -15.36
N ALA A 259 3.30 -50.02 -15.73
CA ALA A 259 4.66 -49.55 -15.47
C ALA A 259 4.93 -49.39 -13.96
N PRO A 260 6.20 -49.46 -13.51
CA PRO A 260 6.58 -49.02 -12.18
C PRO A 260 6.12 -47.56 -11.94
N LEU A 261 5.71 -47.26 -10.71
CA LEU A 261 5.38 -45.87 -10.35
C LEU A 261 6.71 -45.07 -10.30
N PRO A 262 6.84 -43.97 -11.05
CA PRO A 262 8.08 -43.19 -11.04
C PRO A 262 8.24 -42.47 -9.70
N THR A 263 9.44 -42.56 -9.12
CA THR A 263 9.80 -41.83 -7.88
C THR A 263 10.45 -40.48 -8.18
N GLN A 264 11.09 -40.33 -9.35
CA GLN A 264 11.75 -39.11 -9.80
C GLN A 264 10.84 -38.28 -10.70
N VAL A 265 10.57 -37.03 -10.28
CA VAL A 265 9.65 -36.11 -10.99
C VAL A 265 10.18 -35.76 -12.39
N ALA A 266 11.50 -35.51 -12.51
CA ALA A 266 12.14 -35.19 -13.79
C ALA A 266 11.96 -36.28 -14.85
N ALA A 267 11.89 -37.56 -14.45
CA ALA A 267 11.66 -38.68 -15.38
C ALA A 267 10.26 -38.65 -16.01
N VAL A 268 9.24 -38.17 -15.27
CA VAL A 268 7.86 -38.03 -15.78
C VAL A 268 7.78 -36.92 -16.83
N TYR A 269 8.47 -35.80 -16.59
CA TYR A 269 8.58 -34.69 -17.55
C TYR A 269 9.35 -35.08 -18.81
N ALA A 270 10.48 -35.79 -18.66
CA ALA A 270 11.24 -36.32 -19.80
C ALA A 270 10.40 -37.26 -20.68
N ALA A 271 9.60 -38.14 -20.07
CA ALA A 271 8.68 -39.04 -20.77
C ALA A 271 7.47 -38.33 -21.42
N ALA A 272 7.14 -37.11 -20.97
CA ALA A 272 6.00 -36.34 -21.50
C ALA A 272 6.30 -35.59 -22.82
N GLY A 273 7.57 -35.45 -23.18
CA GLY A 273 8.01 -34.92 -24.47
C GLY A 273 8.37 -33.41 -24.48
N PRO A 274 8.75 -32.86 -25.66
CA PRO A 274 9.43 -31.56 -25.75
C PRO A 274 8.64 -30.37 -25.18
N ALA A 275 7.31 -30.35 -25.35
CA ALA A 275 6.48 -29.27 -24.82
C ALA A 275 6.43 -29.25 -23.28
N ALA A 276 6.45 -30.42 -22.64
CA ALA A 276 6.54 -30.53 -21.19
C ALA A 276 7.92 -30.13 -20.67
N ALA A 277 8.99 -30.45 -21.40
CA ALA A 277 10.34 -30.00 -21.08
C ALA A 277 10.48 -28.47 -21.19
N ALA A 278 9.85 -27.84 -22.20
CA ALA A 278 9.84 -26.38 -22.35
C ALA A 278 9.07 -25.68 -21.20
N ALA A 279 7.89 -26.20 -20.84
CA ALA A 279 7.13 -25.68 -19.70
C ALA A 279 7.92 -25.87 -18.39
N LEU A 280 8.61 -27.00 -18.21
CA LEU A 280 9.46 -27.24 -17.05
C LEU A 280 10.62 -26.22 -16.98
N ALA A 281 11.34 -25.99 -18.07
CA ALA A 281 12.42 -25.00 -18.11
C ALA A 281 11.93 -23.59 -17.74
N ARG A 282 10.72 -23.21 -18.20
CA ARG A 282 10.09 -21.93 -17.83
C ARG A 282 9.69 -21.88 -16.35
N TRP A 283 9.27 -23.00 -15.77
CA TRP A 283 9.02 -23.12 -14.34
C TRP A 283 10.30 -22.99 -13.52
N GLU A 284 11.39 -23.62 -13.93
CA GLU A 284 12.70 -23.52 -13.27
C GLU A 284 13.22 -22.07 -13.32
N GLU A 285 13.04 -21.38 -14.45
CA GLU A 285 13.42 -19.98 -14.64
C GLU A 285 12.63 -18.99 -13.75
N LEU A 286 11.34 -19.24 -13.54
CA LEU A 286 10.46 -18.36 -12.74
C LEU A 286 10.46 -18.67 -11.24
N SER A 287 10.79 -19.91 -10.84
CA SER A 287 10.90 -20.33 -9.44
C SER A 287 12.32 -20.21 -8.87
N GLY A 288 13.34 -20.10 -9.73
CA GLY A 288 14.75 -20.10 -9.32
C GLY A 288 15.27 -21.46 -8.84
N GLN A 289 14.50 -22.54 -9.06
CA GLN A 289 14.80 -23.89 -8.56
C GLN A 289 14.80 -24.91 -9.68
N ARG A 290 15.58 -26.00 -9.53
CA ARG A 290 15.61 -27.09 -10.51
C ARG A 290 14.77 -28.27 -10.05
N CYS A 291 14.01 -28.84 -10.96
CA CYS A 291 13.20 -30.05 -10.74
C CYS A 291 14.06 -31.26 -10.33
N ALA A 292 15.33 -31.28 -10.76
CA ALA A 292 16.29 -32.32 -10.39
C ALA A 292 16.75 -32.26 -8.92
N ASP A 293 16.60 -31.11 -8.24
CA ASP A 293 16.98 -30.94 -6.83
C ASP A 293 15.84 -31.38 -5.87
N LEU A 294 14.66 -31.69 -6.41
CA LEU A 294 13.55 -32.22 -5.62
C LEU A 294 13.81 -33.67 -5.20
N ALA A 295 13.72 -33.94 -3.90
CA ALA A 295 13.87 -35.28 -3.38
C ALA A 295 12.83 -36.25 -3.99
N PRO A 296 13.14 -37.55 -4.15
CA PRO A 296 12.22 -38.53 -4.72
C PRO A 296 10.90 -38.62 -3.95
N ALA A 297 9.80 -38.89 -4.65
CA ALA A 297 8.51 -39.16 -4.02
C ALA A 297 8.61 -40.37 -3.06
N GLY A 298 8.09 -40.23 -1.84
CA GLY A 298 8.18 -41.25 -0.80
C GLY A 298 9.54 -41.36 -0.08
N SER A 299 10.47 -40.42 -0.30
CA SER A 299 11.76 -40.37 0.43
C SER A 299 11.67 -39.83 1.86
N GLY A 300 10.55 -39.21 2.24
CA GLY A 300 10.39 -38.53 3.54
C GLY A 300 11.19 -37.22 3.68
N ALA A 301 11.88 -36.76 2.65
CA ALA A 301 12.65 -35.52 2.68
C ALA A 301 11.78 -34.30 2.32
N HIS A 302 11.81 -33.28 3.18
CA HIS A 302 11.12 -32.00 3.04
C HIS A 302 12.07 -30.85 3.43
N ASP A 303 11.80 -29.62 2.98
CA ASP A 303 12.47 -28.44 3.54
C ASP A 303 12.10 -28.31 5.03
N PRO A 304 13.06 -28.23 5.97
CA PRO A 304 12.77 -28.19 7.41
C PRO A 304 12.03 -26.90 7.84
N ARG A 305 11.94 -25.88 6.99
CA ARG A 305 11.12 -24.68 7.21
C ARG A 305 9.66 -24.86 6.79
N SER A 306 9.35 -25.94 6.07
CA SER A 306 8.00 -26.21 5.56
C SER A 306 6.97 -26.26 6.68
N ALA A 307 5.86 -25.52 6.52
CA ALA A 307 4.69 -25.63 7.39
C ALA A 307 3.85 -26.89 7.10
N VAL A 308 4.26 -27.71 6.12
CA VAL A 308 3.66 -29.00 5.73
C VAL A 308 4.73 -30.11 5.62
N PRO A 309 5.41 -30.49 6.72
CA PRO A 309 6.47 -31.51 6.72
C PRO A 309 5.91 -32.95 6.72
N PHE A 310 4.77 -33.18 6.05
CA PHE A 310 4.02 -34.44 6.15
C PHE A 310 4.08 -35.22 4.84
N GLY A 311 4.20 -36.54 4.97
CA GLY A 311 4.00 -37.46 3.85
C GLY A 311 2.54 -37.55 3.42
N MET A 312 2.30 -38.01 2.18
CA MET A 312 0.97 -38.04 1.56
C MET A 312 0.26 -39.39 1.65
N GLY A 313 -1.06 -39.35 1.81
CA GLY A 313 -1.96 -40.51 1.83
C GLY A 313 -3.04 -40.40 2.92
N GLU A 314 -4.00 -41.32 2.91
CA GLU A 314 -5.14 -41.31 3.84
C GLU A 314 -4.69 -41.44 5.30
N ALA A 315 -3.85 -42.43 5.61
CA ALA A 315 -3.36 -42.64 6.97
C ALA A 315 -2.55 -41.45 7.52
N ALA A 316 -1.76 -40.78 6.67
CA ALA A 316 -1.00 -39.58 7.06
C ALA A 316 -1.93 -38.38 7.31
N GLY A 317 -2.93 -38.19 6.44
CA GLY A 317 -3.97 -37.17 6.64
C GLY A 317 -4.78 -37.40 7.92
N LEU A 318 -5.17 -38.64 8.20
CA LEU A 318 -5.88 -39.01 9.43
C LEU A 318 -5.05 -38.73 10.68
N ARG A 319 -3.76 -39.11 10.71
CA ARG A 319 -2.86 -38.74 11.82
C ARG A 319 -2.76 -37.23 11.99
N ARG A 320 -2.59 -36.47 10.90
CA ARG A 320 -2.54 -34.99 10.97
C ARG A 320 -3.84 -34.40 11.51
N LEU A 321 -5.00 -34.90 11.07
CA LEU A 321 -6.30 -34.50 11.57
C LEU A 321 -6.42 -34.76 13.08
N ARG A 322 -6.13 -35.99 13.52
CA ARG A 322 -6.27 -36.40 14.93
C ARG A 322 -5.30 -35.70 15.87
N HIS A 323 -4.06 -35.45 15.44
CA HIS A 323 -3.12 -34.56 16.14
C HIS A 323 -3.71 -33.17 16.32
N PHE A 324 -4.25 -32.59 15.24
CA PHE A 324 -4.80 -31.23 15.28
C PHE A 324 -6.04 -31.11 16.18
N VAL A 325 -6.92 -32.12 16.19
CA VAL A 325 -8.14 -32.12 17.02
C VAL A 325 -7.94 -32.69 18.43
N GLY A 326 -6.80 -33.35 18.71
CA GLY A 326 -6.47 -33.90 20.04
C GLY A 326 -7.07 -35.27 20.36
N LEU A 327 -7.32 -36.12 19.35
CA LEU A 327 -7.95 -37.44 19.54
C LEU A 327 -6.97 -38.60 19.78
N ASP A 328 -5.68 -38.46 19.46
CA ASP A 328 -4.65 -39.47 19.71
C ASP A 328 -3.66 -38.96 20.79
N ALA A 329 -3.57 -39.65 21.92
CA ALA A 329 -2.75 -39.27 23.09
C ALA A 329 -1.79 -40.41 23.53
N GLY A 330 -1.13 -41.07 22.57
CA GLY A 330 -0.19 -42.18 22.81
C GLY A 330 1.00 -42.15 21.85
N GLU A 331 2.01 -43.00 22.09
CA GLU A 331 3.32 -42.94 21.39
C GLU A 331 3.25 -43.10 19.86
N GLU A 332 2.23 -43.79 19.32
CA GLU A 332 1.99 -43.89 17.87
C GLU A 332 1.54 -42.56 17.21
N ALA A 333 1.19 -41.55 18.01
CA ALA A 333 0.75 -40.23 17.56
C ALA A 333 1.90 -39.24 17.35
N ALA A 334 3.16 -39.64 17.57
CA ALA A 334 4.32 -38.83 17.27
C ALA A 334 4.39 -38.55 15.77
N VAL A 335 3.90 -37.37 15.36
CA VAL A 335 4.30 -36.78 14.08
C VAL A 335 5.79 -36.55 14.16
N ASP A 336 6.56 -37.11 13.22
CA ASP A 336 8.00 -36.89 13.06
C ASP A 336 8.27 -35.45 12.61
N ASP A 337 8.06 -34.53 13.54
CA ASP A 337 8.30 -33.10 13.36
C ASP A 337 9.79 -32.84 13.45
N HIS A 338 10.43 -32.91 12.29
CA HIS A 338 11.81 -32.49 12.04
C HIS A 338 11.91 -31.02 11.61
N SER A 339 10.84 -30.23 11.76
CA SER A 339 10.81 -28.85 11.31
C SER A 339 11.46 -27.87 12.30
N VAL A 340 11.85 -26.71 11.79
CA VAL A 340 12.41 -25.61 12.61
C VAL A 340 11.36 -24.93 13.52
N HIS A 341 10.08 -25.31 13.40
CA HIS A 341 8.97 -24.69 14.13
C HIS A 341 8.89 -25.13 15.60
N GLY A 342 9.63 -26.16 15.99
CA GLY A 342 9.74 -26.66 17.36
C GLY A 342 8.61 -27.63 17.75
N LYS A 343 8.96 -28.67 18.51
CA LYS A 343 7.98 -29.66 18.98
C LYS A 343 7.07 -29.07 20.03
N ARG A 344 5.76 -29.16 19.79
CA ARG A 344 4.70 -28.77 20.72
C ARG A 344 4.82 -29.55 22.04
N ALA A 345 4.79 -28.85 23.17
CA ALA A 345 4.94 -29.46 24.48
C ALA A 345 3.71 -30.32 24.86
N ALA A 346 3.95 -31.42 25.59
CA ALA A 346 2.95 -32.45 25.86
C ALA A 346 1.83 -32.02 26.82
N ASP A 347 2.02 -30.90 27.53
CA ASP A 347 1.10 -30.30 28.49
C ASP A 347 0.12 -29.28 27.88
N GLN A 348 0.32 -28.88 26.61
CA GLN A 348 -0.53 -27.89 25.96
C GLN A 348 -1.89 -28.46 25.51
N PRO A 349 -2.97 -27.65 25.42
CA PRO A 349 -4.26 -28.04 24.85
C PRO A 349 -4.19 -28.14 23.31
N PRO A 350 -4.89 -29.11 22.67
CA PRO A 350 -4.68 -29.47 21.26
C PRO A 350 -4.85 -28.28 20.30
N PRO A 351 -4.14 -28.23 19.15
CA PRO A 351 -4.08 -27.04 18.29
C PRO A 351 -5.44 -26.45 17.89
N LEU A 352 -6.47 -27.28 17.73
CA LEU A 352 -7.85 -26.84 17.48
C LEU A 352 -8.37 -25.84 18.53
N ALA A 353 -7.97 -25.96 19.80
CA ALA A 353 -8.41 -25.09 20.89
C ALA A 353 -8.00 -23.62 20.69
N GLY A 354 -6.90 -23.34 19.97
CA GLY A 354 -6.46 -21.98 19.62
C GLY A 354 -6.83 -21.54 18.19
N TYR A 355 -7.58 -22.37 17.44
CA TYR A 355 -7.68 -22.23 15.98
C TYR A 355 -8.31 -20.92 15.49
N GLN A 356 -9.20 -20.29 16.27
CA GLN A 356 -9.84 -19.04 15.87
C GLN A 356 -8.82 -17.93 15.57
N ASP A 357 -7.77 -17.87 16.39
CA ASP A 357 -6.74 -16.84 16.35
C ASP A 357 -5.51 -17.32 15.58
N SER A 358 -5.04 -18.55 15.85
CA SER A 358 -3.84 -19.11 15.22
C SER A 358 -3.95 -19.22 13.69
N ARG A 359 -5.15 -19.46 13.15
CA ARG A 359 -5.42 -19.53 11.69
C ARG A 359 -5.07 -18.27 10.89
N MET A 360 -4.87 -17.15 11.57
CA MET A 360 -4.54 -15.87 10.96
C MET A 360 -3.03 -15.65 10.86
N LEU A 361 -2.23 -16.37 11.65
CA LEU A 361 -0.77 -16.31 11.64
C LEU A 361 -0.20 -16.91 10.35
N ALA A 362 0.92 -16.37 9.91
CA ALA A 362 1.52 -16.70 8.61
C ALA A 362 2.55 -17.84 8.67
N PHE A 363 3.15 -18.12 9.83
CA PHE A 363 4.23 -19.11 10.01
C PHE A 363 3.85 -20.19 11.03
N GLY A 364 4.37 -21.40 10.90
CA GLY A 364 4.17 -22.48 11.87
C GLY A 364 3.31 -23.64 11.37
N VAL A 365 3.64 -24.86 11.82
CA VAL A 365 2.92 -26.10 11.47
C VAL A 365 1.51 -26.11 12.07
N ASP A 366 1.36 -25.78 13.36
CA ASP A 366 0.08 -25.90 14.10
C ASP A 366 -0.80 -24.65 14.11
N THR A 367 -0.43 -23.59 13.39
CA THR A 367 -1.31 -22.43 13.14
C THR A 367 -2.61 -22.79 12.40
N SER A 368 -2.64 -23.92 11.71
CA SER A 368 -3.84 -24.41 11.06
C SER A 368 -3.79 -25.92 10.86
N ALA A 369 -4.92 -26.53 10.50
CA ALA A 369 -5.02 -27.98 10.35
C ALA A 369 -4.11 -28.56 9.26
N LYS A 370 -3.66 -27.75 8.28
CA LYS A 370 -2.83 -28.16 7.13
C LYS A 370 -3.41 -29.32 6.29
N LEU A 371 -4.73 -29.50 6.29
CA LEU A 371 -5.41 -30.60 5.59
C LEU A 371 -5.68 -30.34 4.10
N SER A 372 -5.32 -29.16 3.58
CA SER A 372 -5.71 -28.70 2.23
C SER A 372 -5.21 -29.63 1.12
N ALA A 373 -3.95 -30.07 1.18
CA ALA A 373 -3.37 -31.00 0.21
C ALA A 373 -4.07 -32.37 0.22
N PHE A 374 -4.36 -32.91 1.42
CA PHE A 374 -5.09 -34.17 1.56
C PHE A 374 -6.52 -34.08 1.03
N LEU A 375 -7.19 -32.93 1.22
CA LEU A 375 -8.54 -32.66 0.70
C LEU A 375 -8.54 -32.49 -0.83
N SER A 376 -7.57 -31.76 -1.40
CA SER A 376 -7.50 -31.51 -2.85
C SER A 376 -7.13 -32.76 -3.67
N MET A 377 -6.31 -33.65 -3.10
CA MET A 377 -5.95 -34.93 -3.72
C MET A 377 -6.92 -36.07 -3.41
N GLY A 378 -7.93 -35.85 -2.56
CA GLY A 378 -8.89 -36.87 -2.14
C GLY A 378 -8.34 -37.92 -1.17
N CYS A 379 -7.15 -37.71 -0.59
CA CYS A 379 -6.61 -38.55 0.49
C CYS A 379 -7.44 -38.45 1.77
N LEU A 380 -8.12 -37.31 2.00
CA LEU A 380 -9.13 -37.16 3.04
C LEU A 380 -10.46 -36.70 2.43
N SER A 381 -11.55 -37.32 2.86
CA SER A 381 -12.89 -36.81 2.59
C SER A 381 -13.25 -35.68 3.57
N PRO A 382 -13.86 -34.57 3.11
CA PRO A 382 -14.36 -33.52 4.00
C PRO A 382 -15.42 -34.05 4.98
N ARG A 383 -16.14 -35.13 4.64
CA ARG A 383 -17.12 -35.79 5.52
C ARG A 383 -16.45 -36.61 6.62
N THR A 384 -15.25 -37.14 6.39
CA THR A 384 -14.43 -37.76 7.43
C THR A 384 -13.92 -36.71 8.42
N VAL A 385 -13.44 -35.56 7.93
CA VAL A 385 -13.05 -34.42 8.78
C VAL A 385 -14.23 -33.96 9.65
N TYR A 386 -15.42 -33.81 9.05
CA TYR A 386 -16.65 -33.47 9.78
C TYR A 386 -17.02 -34.50 10.86
N ALA A 387 -16.94 -35.80 10.55
CA ALA A 387 -17.27 -36.87 11.50
C ALA A 387 -16.32 -36.91 12.71
N GLU A 388 -15.01 -36.76 12.50
CA GLU A 388 -14.03 -36.74 13.60
C GLU A 388 -14.14 -35.45 14.44
N VAL A 389 -14.47 -34.30 13.82
CA VAL A 389 -14.78 -33.06 14.56
C VAL A 389 -16.04 -33.20 15.41
N LEU A 390 -17.09 -33.88 14.91
CA LEU A 390 -18.29 -34.15 15.72
C LEU A 390 -18.02 -35.15 16.86
N ARG A 391 -17.06 -36.07 16.73
CA ARG A 391 -16.67 -36.95 17.84
C ARG A 391 -16.12 -36.17 19.03
N LEU A 392 -15.30 -35.14 18.78
CA LEU A 392 -14.80 -34.25 19.82
C LEU A 392 -15.97 -33.55 20.54
N ALA A 393 -16.86 -32.88 19.78
CA ALA A 393 -18.00 -32.17 20.34
C ALA A 393 -18.98 -33.09 21.12
N ALA A 394 -19.09 -34.37 20.73
CA ALA A 394 -19.88 -35.36 21.47
C ALA A 394 -19.18 -35.85 22.75
N ALA A 395 -17.85 -35.97 22.76
CA ALA A 395 -17.08 -36.29 23.95
C ALA A 395 -17.13 -35.16 24.98
N ASP A 396 -17.02 -33.91 24.55
CA ASP A 396 -17.16 -32.72 25.40
C ASP A 396 -18.55 -32.67 26.07
N ALA A 397 -19.62 -32.86 25.29
CA ALA A 397 -20.99 -32.87 25.80
C ALA A 397 -21.28 -34.02 26.79
N ALA A 398 -20.54 -35.12 26.73
CA ALA A 398 -20.63 -36.21 27.70
C ALA A 398 -19.88 -35.89 29.01
N ALA A 399 -18.82 -35.08 28.97
CA ALA A 399 -18.01 -34.70 30.12
C ALA A 399 -18.66 -33.65 31.04
N GLU A 400 -19.60 -32.83 30.53
CA GLU A 400 -20.29 -31.79 31.32
C GLU A 400 -21.41 -32.36 32.23
N GLN A 401 -22.00 -33.51 31.87
CA GLN A 401 -23.17 -34.08 32.58
C GLN A 401 -22.97 -34.33 34.08
N PRO A 402 -21.80 -34.80 34.59
CA PRO A 402 -21.58 -34.97 36.03
C PRO A 402 -21.48 -33.65 36.81
N GLN A 403 -21.06 -32.55 36.18
CA GLN A 403 -20.79 -31.28 36.86
C GLN A 403 -22.06 -30.46 37.08
N ALA A 404 -23.01 -30.50 36.13
CA ALA A 404 -24.32 -29.84 36.26
C ALA A 404 -25.15 -30.40 37.45
N ALA A 405 -25.04 -31.70 37.73
CA ALA A 405 -25.73 -32.36 38.84
C ALA A 405 -25.20 -31.91 40.22
N ALA A 406 -23.90 -31.60 40.34
CA ALA A 406 -23.29 -31.13 41.58
C ALA A 406 -23.65 -29.67 41.90
N GLN A 407 -23.77 -28.81 40.88
CA GLN A 407 -24.12 -27.40 41.05
C GLN A 407 -25.61 -27.19 41.42
N GLN A 408 -26.51 -28.08 41.01
CA GLN A 408 -27.93 -28.00 41.39
C GLN A 408 -28.17 -28.04 42.91
N GLN A 409 -27.37 -28.81 43.67
CA GLN A 409 -27.51 -28.89 45.14
C GLN A 409 -27.02 -27.62 45.86
N GLN A 410 -26.10 -26.85 45.27
CA GLN A 410 -25.62 -25.59 45.86
C GLN A 410 -26.57 -24.41 45.53
N GLY A 411 -27.25 -24.45 44.39
CA GLY A 411 -28.15 -23.39 43.94
C GLY A 411 -29.39 -23.17 44.81
N GLU A 412 -29.87 -24.19 45.55
CA GLU A 412 -31.07 -24.03 46.39
C GLU A 412 -30.85 -23.09 47.59
N GLN A 413 -29.63 -23.00 48.13
CA GLN A 413 -29.30 -22.07 49.23
C GLN A 413 -29.12 -20.61 48.77
N GLN A 414 -28.87 -20.36 47.48
CA GLN A 414 -28.77 -19.01 46.91
C GLN A 414 -30.12 -18.47 46.43
N ARG A 415 -31.07 -19.35 46.02
CA ARG A 415 -32.41 -18.93 45.54
C ARG A 415 -33.21 -18.09 46.54
N GLN A 416 -33.00 -18.26 47.84
CA GLN A 416 -33.64 -17.42 48.87
C GLN A 416 -33.08 -15.99 48.95
N ARG A 417 -31.92 -15.68 48.34
CA ARG A 417 -31.31 -14.34 48.34
C ARG A 417 -31.51 -13.58 47.02
N HIS A 418 -31.80 -14.26 45.91
CA HIS A 418 -31.98 -13.63 44.59
C HIS A 418 -33.42 -13.21 44.25
N GLN A 419 -34.41 -13.42 45.14
CA GLN A 419 -35.79 -12.96 44.91
C GLN A 419 -35.96 -11.42 44.85
N GLN A 420 -34.94 -10.64 45.19
CA GLN A 420 -34.95 -9.17 45.08
C GLN A 420 -34.19 -8.61 43.87
N GLN A 421 -33.53 -9.45 43.04
CA GLN A 421 -32.61 -8.99 42.00
C GLN A 421 -33.12 -9.20 40.55
N GLN A 422 -34.22 -9.95 40.37
CA GLN A 422 -34.69 -10.43 39.06
C GLN A 422 -35.37 -9.39 38.14
N GLN A 423 -35.58 -8.15 38.58
CA GLN A 423 -36.22 -7.11 37.74
C GLN A 423 -35.25 -6.32 36.84
N GLY A 424 -33.94 -6.38 37.10
CA GLY A 424 -32.92 -5.77 36.22
C GLY A 424 -32.41 -6.70 35.11
N GLU A 425 -32.37 -8.01 35.38
CA GLU A 425 -31.70 -8.99 34.51
C GLU A 425 -32.49 -9.26 33.22
N GLN A 426 -33.83 -9.28 33.27
CA GLN A 426 -34.69 -9.56 32.11
C GLN A 426 -34.56 -8.54 30.96
N GLN A 427 -34.15 -7.30 31.24
CA GLN A 427 -33.90 -6.29 30.20
C GLN A 427 -32.49 -6.42 29.57
N ALA A 428 -31.50 -6.87 30.35
CA ALA A 428 -30.16 -7.15 29.84
C ALA A 428 -30.14 -8.42 28.97
N GLU A 429 -30.89 -9.45 29.35
CA GLU A 429 -30.95 -10.74 28.64
C GLU A 429 -31.55 -10.58 27.23
N GLN A 430 -32.62 -9.77 27.08
CA GLN A 430 -33.22 -9.47 25.77
C GLN A 430 -32.32 -8.63 24.84
N GLN A 431 -31.43 -7.79 25.38
CA GLN A 431 -30.44 -7.06 24.58
C GLN A 431 -29.24 -7.93 24.18
N ALA A 432 -28.81 -8.84 25.05
CA ALA A 432 -27.74 -9.80 24.74
C ALA A 432 -28.16 -10.78 23.62
N GLU A 433 -29.42 -11.23 23.63
CA GLU A 433 -29.94 -12.16 22.62
C GLU A 433 -30.05 -11.52 21.22
N GLN A 434 -30.25 -10.19 21.13
CA GLN A 434 -30.22 -9.45 19.86
C GLN A 434 -28.80 -9.19 19.31
N LEU A 435 -27.75 -9.25 20.14
CA LEU A 435 -26.38 -8.88 19.76
C LEU A 435 -25.42 -10.08 19.61
N GLY A 436 -25.80 -11.28 20.08
CA GLY A 436 -25.17 -12.54 19.65
C GLY A 436 -23.73 -12.78 20.11
N VAL A 437 -23.28 -12.11 21.18
CA VAL A 437 -21.98 -12.35 21.86
C VAL A 437 -22.28 -12.22 23.37
N TRP A 438 -22.01 -13.19 24.25
CA TRP A 438 -20.80 -14.01 24.39
C TRP A 438 -21.07 -15.46 24.87
N ARG A 439 -20.13 -16.36 24.56
CA ARG A 439 -19.81 -17.56 25.37
C ARG A 439 -18.36 -17.46 25.85
N ASP A 440 -18.04 -18.21 26.91
CA ASP A 440 -16.76 -18.23 27.63
C ASP A 440 -15.51 -18.19 26.69
N PRO A 441 -14.60 -17.20 26.84
CA PRO A 441 -13.39 -17.10 26.02
C PRO A 441 -12.42 -18.28 26.15
N GLN A 442 -12.46 -19.05 27.25
CA GLN A 442 -11.50 -20.13 27.48
C GLN A 442 -11.93 -21.49 26.91
N ARG A 443 -13.21 -21.67 26.53
CA ARG A 443 -13.76 -22.94 26.00
C ARG A 443 -14.85 -22.78 24.93
N GLY A 444 -14.71 -21.78 24.04
CA GLY A 444 -15.72 -21.45 23.03
C GLY A 444 -15.51 -22.06 21.63
N ASP A 445 -16.25 -23.14 21.30
CA ASP A 445 -16.70 -23.54 19.94
C ASP A 445 -15.69 -23.45 18.74
N THR A 446 -14.37 -23.51 18.95
CA THR A 446 -13.36 -23.25 17.89
C THR A 446 -13.44 -24.21 16.69
N TRP A 447 -13.93 -25.42 16.92
CA TRP A 447 -14.24 -26.43 15.89
C TRP A 447 -15.19 -25.91 14.81
N ARG A 448 -16.09 -24.97 15.12
CA ARG A 448 -17.00 -24.35 14.14
C ARG A 448 -16.28 -23.56 13.06
N TRP A 449 -15.11 -22.98 13.36
CA TRP A 449 -14.30 -22.28 12.35
C TRP A 449 -13.73 -23.25 11.31
N LEU A 450 -13.33 -24.46 11.73
CA LEU A 450 -12.82 -25.48 10.81
C LEU A 450 -13.93 -25.95 9.86
N LEU A 451 -15.14 -26.20 10.39
CA LEU A 451 -16.30 -26.54 9.57
C LEU A 451 -16.71 -25.39 8.64
N MET A 452 -16.65 -24.13 9.11
CA MET A 452 -16.91 -22.96 8.28
C MET A 452 -15.94 -22.88 7.09
N HIS A 453 -14.64 -23.16 7.26
CA HIS A 453 -13.71 -23.16 6.13
C HIS A 453 -13.96 -24.30 5.14
N LEU A 454 -14.45 -25.47 5.58
CA LEU A 454 -14.92 -26.52 4.67
C LEU A 454 -16.13 -26.05 3.86
N THR A 455 -17.09 -25.35 4.48
CA THR A 455 -18.23 -24.73 3.77
C THR A 455 -17.79 -23.64 2.78
N ILE A 456 -16.73 -22.89 3.08
CA ILE A 456 -16.14 -21.91 2.15
C ILE A 456 -15.49 -22.61 0.93
N ARG A 457 -14.83 -23.76 1.14
CA ARG A 457 -14.33 -24.59 0.03
C ARG A 457 -15.48 -25.11 -0.85
N ASP A 458 -16.55 -25.62 -0.24
CA ASP A 458 -17.77 -26.04 -0.96
C ASP A 458 -18.36 -24.88 -1.78
N TYR A 459 -18.46 -23.67 -1.22
CA TYR A 459 -18.95 -22.48 -1.92
C TYR A 459 -18.17 -22.21 -3.21
N PHE A 460 -16.83 -22.17 -3.18
CA PHE A 460 -16.04 -21.93 -4.39
C PHE A 460 -16.19 -23.05 -5.43
N ILE A 461 -16.33 -24.30 -4.99
CA ILE A 461 -16.62 -25.44 -5.87
C ILE A 461 -17.98 -25.25 -6.57
N PHE A 462 -19.04 -24.93 -5.84
CA PHE A 462 -20.36 -24.72 -6.44
C PHE A 462 -20.43 -23.44 -7.29
N LEU A 463 -19.71 -22.38 -6.92
CA LEU A 463 -19.58 -21.16 -7.72
C LEU A 463 -18.92 -21.45 -9.08
N ALA A 464 -17.85 -22.26 -9.12
CA ALA A 464 -17.23 -22.65 -10.39
C ALA A 464 -18.15 -23.53 -11.27
N LEU A 465 -19.04 -24.33 -10.67
CA LEU A 465 -20.06 -25.08 -11.43
C LEU A 465 -21.17 -24.18 -11.98
N LYS A 466 -21.55 -23.13 -11.25
CA LYS A 466 -22.53 -22.11 -11.69
C LYS A 466 -21.97 -21.28 -12.85
N GLU A 467 -20.82 -20.65 -12.62
CA GLU A 467 -20.28 -19.60 -13.50
C GLU A 467 -19.46 -20.18 -14.68
N GLY A 468 -18.92 -21.40 -14.53
CA GLY A 468 -18.12 -22.06 -15.56
C GLY A 468 -16.94 -21.21 -16.01
N GLU A 469 -16.75 -21.10 -17.33
CA GLU A 469 -15.67 -20.32 -17.95
C GLU A 469 -15.75 -18.81 -17.66
N ALA A 470 -16.89 -18.29 -17.18
CA ALA A 470 -16.99 -16.87 -16.79
C ALA A 470 -16.04 -16.51 -15.65
N LEU A 471 -15.74 -17.45 -14.75
CA LEU A 471 -14.79 -17.27 -13.67
C LEU A 471 -13.34 -17.06 -14.15
N GLU A 472 -13.02 -17.41 -15.40
CA GLU A 472 -11.65 -17.34 -15.97
C GLU A 472 -11.39 -16.10 -16.85
N ARG A 473 -12.41 -15.26 -17.04
CA ARG A 473 -12.31 -14.05 -17.86
C ARG A 473 -11.47 -12.96 -17.18
N ALA A 474 -10.98 -12.00 -17.95
CA ALA A 474 -10.15 -10.91 -17.43
C ALA A 474 -10.91 -10.07 -16.38
N GLU A 475 -12.18 -9.79 -16.68
CA GLU A 475 -13.18 -9.10 -15.87
C GLU A 475 -13.79 -9.94 -14.72
N GLY A 476 -13.47 -11.24 -14.66
CA GLY A 476 -14.02 -12.19 -13.70
C GLY A 476 -15.55 -12.21 -13.65
N LEU A 477 -16.08 -12.32 -12.43
CA LEU A 477 -17.52 -12.27 -12.15
C LEU A 477 -18.06 -10.84 -11.97
N ALA A 478 -17.17 -9.84 -11.88
CA ALA A 478 -17.58 -8.44 -11.67
C ALA A 478 -18.18 -7.79 -12.93
N GLY A 479 -17.98 -8.37 -14.12
CA GLY A 479 -18.60 -7.93 -15.39
C GLY A 479 -18.21 -6.52 -15.87
N ARG A 480 -17.29 -5.84 -15.18
CA ARG A 480 -16.76 -4.52 -15.53
C ARG A 480 -15.51 -4.65 -16.41
N PRO A 481 -15.31 -3.80 -17.44
CA PRO A 481 -14.06 -3.80 -18.19
C PRO A 481 -12.87 -3.47 -17.27
N VAL A 482 -11.86 -4.34 -17.26
CA VAL A 482 -10.58 -4.12 -16.55
C VAL A 482 -9.44 -4.36 -17.55
N THR A 483 -8.50 -3.42 -17.61
CA THR A 483 -7.27 -3.56 -18.41
C THR A 483 -6.12 -3.96 -17.49
N TRP A 484 -5.60 -5.16 -17.67
CA TRP A 484 -4.49 -5.70 -16.89
C TRP A 484 -3.14 -5.46 -17.58
N GLN A 485 -2.08 -5.28 -16.79
CA GLN A 485 -0.72 -5.20 -17.30
C GLN A 485 -0.09 -6.59 -17.45
N HIS A 486 0.83 -6.72 -18.41
CA HIS A 486 1.56 -7.95 -18.72
C HIS A 486 3.09 -7.74 -18.68
N ASP A 487 3.59 -7.04 -17.65
CA ASP A 487 5.03 -6.84 -17.42
C ASP A 487 5.68 -8.14 -16.89
N ALA A 488 6.35 -8.86 -17.79
CA ALA A 488 7.03 -10.12 -17.48
C ALA A 488 8.21 -9.97 -16.51
N ALA A 489 8.84 -8.80 -16.41
CA ALA A 489 9.97 -8.55 -15.51
C ALA A 489 9.49 -8.30 -14.07
N ARG A 490 8.42 -7.51 -13.89
CA ARG A 490 7.72 -7.38 -12.59
C ARG A 490 7.17 -8.73 -12.14
N PHE A 491 6.53 -9.46 -13.04
CA PHE A 491 6.01 -10.80 -12.74
C PHE A 491 7.13 -11.74 -12.28
N LYS A 492 8.27 -11.79 -12.98
CA LYS A 492 9.42 -12.61 -12.58
C LYS A 492 10.00 -12.22 -11.21
N ARG A 493 10.10 -10.94 -10.89
CA ARG A 493 10.52 -10.50 -9.53
C ARG A 493 9.52 -10.94 -8.46
N TRP A 494 8.22 -10.91 -8.76
CA TRP A 494 7.18 -11.43 -7.87
C TRP A 494 7.26 -12.95 -7.71
N THR A 495 7.45 -13.73 -8.78
CA THR A 495 7.56 -15.20 -8.68
C THR A 495 8.81 -15.65 -7.90
N LEU A 496 9.91 -14.89 -7.97
CA LEU A 496 11.16 -15.14 -7.25
C LEU A 496 11.18 -14.64 -5.80
N GLY A 497 10.17 -13.87 -5.35
CA GLY A 497 10.23 -13.19 -4.06
C GLY A 497 11.37 -12.18 -3.97
N GLN A 498 11.42 -11.27 -4.95
CA GLN A 498 12.37 -10.16 -5.10
C GLN A 498 11.62 -8.84 -5.34
N THR A 499 10.52 -8.64 -4.61
CA THR A 499 9.65 -7.45 -4.70
C THR A 499 10.14 -6.29 -3.84
N GLY A 500 10.96 -6.56 -2.82
CA GLY A 500 11.38 -5.57 -1.83
C GLY A 500 10.40 -5.41 -0.67
N LEU A 501 9.29 -6.16 -0.64
CA LEU A 501 8.39 -6.25 0.50
C LEU A 501 8.59 -7.61 1.20
N PRO A 502 9.28 -7.65 2.35
CA PRO A 502 9.76 -8.90 2.94
C PRO A 502 8.67 -9.94 3.21
N PHE A 503 7.46 -9.51 3.59
CA PHE A 503 6.33 -10.43 3.82
C PHE A 503 5.82 -11.10 2.53
N VAL A 504 5.80 -10.38 1.40
CA VAL A 504 5.46 -10.96 0.08
C VAL A 504 6.59 -11.86 -0.40
N ASP A 505 7.84 -11.41 -0.26
CA ASP A 505 9.01 -12.16 -0.69
C ASP A 505 9.15 -13.48 0.07
N ALA A 506 8.92 -13.46 1.38
CA ALA A 506 8.86 -14.65 2.22
C ALA A 506 7.76 -15.63 1.78
N CYS A 507 6.54 -15.14 1.53
CA CYS A 507 5.44 -15.97 1.03
C CYS A 507 5.75 -16.60 -0.34
N MET A 508 6.35 -15.85 -1.27
CA MET A 508 6.65 -16.34 -2.60
C MET A 508 7.80 -17.35 -2.60
N ARG A 509 8.79 -17.18 -1.72
CA ARG A 509 9.88 -18.15 -1.49
C ARG A 509 9.38 -19.41 -0.75
N GLU A 510 8.49 -19.28 0.24
CA GLU A 510 7.81 -20.43 0.88
C GLU A 510 7.03 -21.23 -0.18
N LEU A 511 6.24 -20.55 -1.02
CA LEU A 511 5.48 -21.18 -2.09
C LEU A 511 6.38 -21.95 -3.05
N ALA A 512 7.46 -21.31 -3.50
CA ALA A 512 8.40 -21.89 -4.43
C ALA A 512 9.05 -23.13 -3.83
N ALA A 513 9.56 -23.09 -2.60
CA ALA A 513 10.33 -24.17 -2.00
C ALA A 513 9.49 -25.34 -1.47
N THR A 514 8.22 -25.11 -1.10
CA THR A 514 7.39 -26.09 -0.37
C THR A 514 6.10 -26.48 -1.09
N GLY A 515 5.66 -25.69 -2.07
CA GLY A 515 4.31 -25.81 -2.63
C GLY A 515 3.18 -25.40 -1.67
N TYR A 516 3.49 -24.69 -0.58
CA TYR A 516 2.52 -24.19 0.38
C TYR A 516 2.72 -22.71 0.68
N THR A 517 1.61 -22.01 0.96
CA THR A 517 1.59 -20.73 1.65
C THR A 517 0.38 -20.64 2.57
N SER A 518 0.54 -19.91 3.68
CA SER A 518 -0.56 -19.59 4.59
C SER A 518 -1.68 -18.81 3.89
N ASN A 519 -2.93 -18.96 4.35
CA ASN A 519 -4.07 -18.21 3.79
C ASN A 519 -3.83 -16.69 3.81
N ARG A 520 -3.21 -16.18 4.89
CA ARG A 520 -2.84 -14.77 5.02
C ARG A 520 -1.83 -14.35 3.95
N GLY A 521 -0.83 -15.18 3.67
CA GLY A 521 0.13 -14.98 2.58
C GLY A 521 -0.56 -14.92 1.22
N ARG A 522 -1.41 -15.91 0.90
CA ARG A 522 -2.15 -15.97 -0.38
C ARG A 522 -2.95 -14.69 -0.67
N GLN A 523 -3.64 -14.17 0.35
CA GLN A 523 -4.39 -12.91 0.23
C GLN A 523 -3.48 -11.72 -0.09
N ASN A 524 -2.36 -11.59 0.62
CA ASN A 524 -1.43 -10.47 0.45
C ASN A 524 -0.69 -10.51 -0.90
N VAL A 525 -0.20 -11.68 -1.34
CA VAL A 525 0.53 -11.74 -2.61
C VAL A 525 -0.39 -11.58 -3.83
N ALA A 526 -1.66 -11.98 -3.72
CA ALA A 526 -2.65 -11.77 -4.78
C ALA A 526 -3.07 -10.29 -4.88
N ASP A 527 -3.33 -9.65 -3.74
CA ASP A 527 -3.61 -8.21 -3.66
C ASP A 527 -2.42 -7.38 -4.16
N PHE A 528 -1.20 -7.73 -3.75
CA PHE A 528 0.02 -7.07 -4.22
C PHE A 528 0.22 -7.23 -5.74
N LEU A 529 0.06 -8.45 -6.29
CA LEU A 529 0.19 -8.67 -7.74
C LEU A 529 -0.80 -7.82 -8.55
N THR A 530 -2.04 -7.73 -8.08
CA THR A 530 -3.15 -7.22 -8.91
C THR A 530 -3.48 -5.76 -8.62
N LYS A 531 -3.35 -5.31 -7.38
CA LYS A 531 -3.69 -3.94 -6.96
C LYS A 531 -2.47 -3.04 -6.76
N ALA A 532 -1.32 -3.58 -6.37
CA ALA A 532 -0.09 -2.80 -6.25
C ALA A 532 0.77 -2.82 -7.54
N LEU A 533 0.89 -3.99 -8.20
CA LEU A 533 1.62 -4.09 -9.48
C LEU A 533 0.75 -3.94 -10.73
N GLY A 534 -0.59 -4.01 -10.61
CA GLY A 534 -1.52 -3.90 -11.74
C GLY A 534 -1.49 -5.08 -12.73
N LEU A 535 -0.86 -6.20 -12.36
CA LEU A 535 -0.66 -7.35 -13.24
C LEU A 535 -1.89 -8.25 -13.31
N ASP A 536 -2.06 -8.92 -14.45
CA ASP A 536 -3.16 -9.84 -14.71
C ASP A 536 -3.27 -10.94 -13.65
N TRP A 537 -4.38 -10.94 -12.91
CA TRP A 537 -4.64 -11.91 -11.83
C TRP A 537 -4.52 -13.36 -12.30
N ARG A 538 -4.77 -13.63 -13.58
CA ARG A 538 -4.72 -14.97 -14.17
C ARG A 538 -3.29 -15.49 -14.29
N TRP A 539 -2.28 -14.61 -14.32
CA TRP A 539 -0.86 -15.00 -14.23
C TRP A 539 -0.54 -15.55 -12.85
N GLY A 540 -0.98 -14.84 -11.80
CA GLY A 540 -0.87 -15.30 -10.41
C GLY A 540 -1.62 -16.61 -10.18
N ALA A 541 -2.86 -16.72 -10.69
CA ALA A 541 -3.66 -17.93 -10.59
C ALA A 541 -3.00 -19.15 -11.28
N GLN A 542 -2.42 -18.98 -12.47
CA GLN A 542 -1.68 -20.03 -13.19
C GLN A 542 -0.36 -20.40 -12.49
N TRP A 543 0.34 -19.43 -11.89
CA TRP A 543 1.54 -19.71 -11.09
C TRP A 543 1.22 -20.53 -9.84
N TYR A 544 0.12 -20.17 -9.16
CA TYR A 544 -0.42 -20.91 -8.03
C TYR A 544 -0.91 -22.31 -8.41
N GLU A 545 -1.55 -22.47 -9.57
CA GLU A 545 -1.95 -23.76 -10.13
C GLU A 545 -0.75 -24.70 -10.37
N SER A 546 0.39 -24.14 -10.79
CA SER A 546 1.64 -24.88 -10.97
C SER A 546 2.31 -25.26 -9.64
N LEU A 547 2.44 -24.32 -8.69
CA LEU A 547 3.21 -24.55 -7.46
C LEU A 547 2.44 -25.22 -6.32
N LEU A 548 1.16 -24.89 -6.10
CA LEU A 548 0.45 -25.32 -4.89
C LEU A 548 0.26 -26.84 -4.84
N GLY A 549 0.84 -27.47 -3.81
CA GLY A 549 0.58 -28.87 -3.48
C GLY A 549 -0.90 -29.12 -3.15
N ASP A 550 -1.60 -28.10 -2.65
CA ASP A 550 -3.04 -28.13 -2.35
C ASP A 550 -3.95 -27.55 -3.43
N HIS A 551 -3.45 -27.41 -4.67
CA HIS A 551 -4.23 -26.80 -5.74
C HIS A 551 -5.55 -27.56 -6.02
N ASP A 552 -6.65 -26.85 -5.81
CA ASP A 552 -8.01 -27.14 -6.25
C ASP A 552 -8.42 -25.99 -7.20
N LEU A 553 -8.87 -26.31 -8.42
CA LEU A 553 -9.04 -25.32 -9.47
C LEU A 553 -10.10 -24.26 -9.12
N ALA A 554 -11.25 -24.72 -8.61
CA ALA A 554 -12.37 -23.86 -8.26
C ALA A 554 -12.02 -22.95 -7.09
N VAL A 555 -11.36 -23.51 -6.06
CA VAL A 555 -10.92 -22.76 -4.88
C VAL A 555 -9.85 -21.73 -5.26
N ASN A 556 -8.89 -22.09 -6.12
CA ASN A 556 -7.82 -21.20 -6.55
C ASN A 556 -8.36 -20.03 -7.37
N LEU A 557 -9.08 -20.30 -8.47
CA LEU A 557 -9.66 -19.25 -9.33
C LEU A 557 -10.63 -18.36 -8.55
N GLY A 558 -11.50 -18.97 -7.73
CA GLY A 558 -12.43 -18.25 -6.88
C GLY A 558 -11.74 -17.28 -5.92
N ASN A 559 -10.69 -17.73 -5.21
CA ASN A 559 -9.93 -16.85 -4.32
C ASN A 559 -9.12 -15.79 -5.08
N TRP A 560 -8.53 -16.12 -6.23
CA TRP A 560 -7.81 -15.14 -7.03
C TRP A 560 -8.76 -14.03 -7.52
N ALA A 561 -9.88 -14.36 -8.17
CA ALA A 561 -10.86 -13.37 -8.59
C ALA A 561 -11.36 -12.53 -7.40
N TYR A 562 -11.67 -13.17 -6.27
CA TYR A 562 -12.18 -12.54 -5.05
C TYR A 562 -11.21 -11.52 -4.42
N ASN A 563 -9.92 -11.85 -4.30
CA ASN A 563 -8.92 -10.91 -3.76
C ASN A 563 -8.50 -9.85 -4.79
N SER A 564 -8.65 -10.11 -6.10
CA SER A 564 -8.26 -9.18 -7.17
C SER A 564 -9.34 -8.14 -7.54
N GLY A 565 -10.45 -8.08 -6.79
CA GLY A 565 -11.54 -7.12 -7.05
C GLY A 565 -12.41 -7.43 -8.28
N VAL A 566 -12.34 -8.67 -8.80
CA VAL A 566 -13.14 -9.15 -9.95
C VAL A 566 -14.00 -10.38 -9.63
N GLY A 567 -14.05 -10.79 -8.37
CA GLY A 567 -14.90 -11.87 -7.87
C GLY A 567 -16.12 -11.34 -7.10
N SER A 568 -16.78 -12.24 -6.37
CA SER A 568 -18.03 -12.02 -5.65
C SER A 568 -17.90 -11.31 -4.28
N ASP A 569 -16.90 -10.44 -4.07
CA ASP A 569 -16.76 -9.67 -2.83
C ASP A 569 -17.40 -8.28 -2.94
N PRO A 570 -18.53 -7.98 -2.27
CA PRO A 570 -19.22 -6.68 -2.40
C PRO A 570 -18.48 -5.51 -1.70
N ARG A 571 -17.20 -5.67 -1.33
CA ARG A 571 -16.44 -4.74 -0.47
C ARG A 571 -15.14 -4.19 -1.10
N ASP A 572 -14.75 -4.68 -2.28
CA ASP A 572 -13.48 -4.40 -2.98
C ASP A 572 -12.28 -4.05 -2.07
N ARG A 573 -11.89 -5.01 -1.21
CA ARG A 573 -10.90 -4.79 -0.14
C ARG A 573 -9.47 -4.79 -0.66
N THR A 574 -8.62 -3.93 -0.11
CA THR A 574 -7.16 -3.89 -0.32
C THR A 574 -6.41 -4.33 0.94
N PHE A 575 -5.20 -4.87 0.79
CA PHE A 575 -4.34 -5.28 1.90
C PHE A 575 -3.10 -4.37 2.02
N ARG A 576 -2.90 -3.78 3.21
CA ARG A 576 -1.66 -3.03 3.53
C ARG A 576 -0.56 -4.01 3.92
N THR A 577 0.16 -4.53 2.93
CA THR A 577 1.15 -5.63 3.05
C THR A 577 2.07 -5.54 4.27
N VAL A 578 2.67 -4.37 4.53
CA VAL A 578 3.60 -4.16 5.67
C VAL A 578 2.90 -4.41 7.02
N SER A 579 1.75 -3.79 7.25
CA SER A 579 1.02 -3.97 8.51
C SER A 579 0.31 -5.33 8.61
N GLN A 580 0.11 -6.02 7.48
CA GLN A 580 -0.28 -7.43 7.49
C GLN A 580 0.87 -8.33 7.94
N GLY A 581 2.11 -8.08 7.50
CA GLY A 581 3.31 -8.76 7.99
C GLY A 581 3.48 -8.56 9.49
N GLN A 582 3.60 -7.31 9.94
CA GLN A 582 3.74 -6.95 11.37
C GLN A 582 2.63 -7.54 12.26
N ARG A 583 1.39 -7.68 11.76
CA ARG A 583 0.26 -8.21 12.55
C ARG A 583 0.18 -9.73 12.59
N TYR A 584 0.57 -10.41 11.52
CA TYR A 584 0.33 -11.85 11.35
C TYR A 584 1.61 -12.70 11.32
N ASP A 585 2.76 -12.04 11.39
CA ASP A 585 4.07 -12.61 11.63
C ASP A 585 4.84 -11.71 12.63
N PRO A 586 4.32 -11.51 13.87
CA PRO A 586 4.76 -10.43 14.75
C PRO A 586 6.25 -10.49 15.11
N GLU A 587 6.83 -11.68 15.24
CA GLU A 587 8.27 -11.89 15.52
C GLU A 587 9.14 -11.94 14.24
N ALA A 588 8.54 -11.60 13.09
CA ALA A 588 9.10 -11.76 11.75
C ALA A 588 9.64 -13.17 11.43
N ALA A 589 9.03 -14.21 12.01
CA ALA A 589 9.50 -15.59 11.90
C ALA A 589 9.37 -16.16 10.49
N LEU A 590 8.27 -15.88 9.77
CA LEU A 590 8.14 -16.20 8.34
C LEU A 590 9.23 -15.49 7.54
N VAL A 591 9.37 -14.19 7.75
CA VAL A 591 10.30 -13.35 6.98
C VAL A 591 11.73 -13.83 7.19
N ARG A 592 12.18 -13.99 8.44
CA ARG A 592 13.56 -14.38 8.76
C ARG A 592 13.89 -15.82 8.32
N ALA A 593 12.90 -16.71 8.19
CA ALA A 593 13.11 -18.07 7.68
C ALA A 593 13.23 -18.17 6.16
N TRP A 594 12.51 -17.32 5.41
CA TRP A 594 12.41 -17.38 3.94
C TRP A 594 13.16 -16.26 3.21
N VAL A 595 13.45 -15.16 3.91
CA VAL A 595 14.32 -14.06 3.49
C VAL A 595 15.53 -14.05 4.46
N PRO A 596 16.40 -15.09 4.40
CA PRO A 596 17.50 -15.29 5.36
C PRO A 596 18.50 -14.13 5.37
N GLU A 597 18.58 -13.35 4.28
CA GLU A 597 19.36 -12.12 4.23
C GLU A 597 18.91 -11.07 5.27
N LEU A 598 17.66 -11.10 5.74
CA LEU A 598 17.16 -10.24 6.83
C LEU A 598 17.21 -10.91 8.21
N ALA A 599 17.61 -12.18 8.32
CA ALA A 599 17.47 -12.97 9.55
C ALA A 599 18.28 -12.42 10.74
N ALA A 600 19.38 -11.70 10.48
CA ALA A 600 20.24 -11.11 11.49
C ALA A 600 19.79 -9.72 11.99
N LEU A 601 18.78 -9.11 11.36
CA LEU A 601 18.32 -7.76 11.70
C LEU A 601 17.67 -7.73 13.09
N GLN A 602 17.99 -6.69 13.89
CA GLN A 602 17.53 -6.54 15.28
C GLN A 602 17.03 -5.12 15.56
N PRO A 603 15.91 -4.94 16.29
CA PRO A 603 15.00 -5.99 16.76
C PRO A 603 14.31 -6.72 15.58
N ALA A 604 13.86 -7.96 15.79
CA ALA A 604 13.49 -8.89 14.72
C ALA A 604 12.36 -8.34 13.82
N GLU A 605 11.47 -7.54 14.40
CA GLU A 605 10.35 -6.84 13.78
C GLU A 605 10.77 -5.93 12.61
N LEU A 606 12.00 -5.37 12.66
CA LEU A 606 12.56 -4.58 11.55
C LEU A 606 12.72 -5.40 10.26
N SER A 607 12.69 -6.74 10.32
CA SER A 607 12.71 -7.56 9.10
C SER A 607 11.46 -7.33 8.24
N HIS A 608 10.36 -6.79 8.77
CA HIS A 608 9.20 -6.36 7.97
C HIS A 608 9.42 -5.03 7.25
N THR A 609 10.26 -4.17 7.82
CA THR A 609 10.53 -2.80 7.36
C THR A 609 12.04 -2.51 7.39
N PRO A 610 12.88 -3.25 6.64
CA PRO A 610 14.33 -3.12 6.74
C PRO A 610 14.84 -1.75 6.26
N TRP A 611 14.03 -0.97 5.54
CA TRP A 611 14.27 0.44 5.21
C TRP A 611 14.07 1.42 6.39
N GLU A 612 13.49 0.98 7.51
CA GLU A 612 13.38 1.74 8.77
C GLU A 612 14.51 1.41 9.75
N ALA A 613 15.35 0.41 9.44
CA ALA A 613 16.49 0.04 10.27
C ALA A 613 17.61 1.09 10.18
N SER A 614 18.32 1.32 11.30
CA SER A 614 19.47 2.23 11.29
C SER A 614 20.65 1.65 10.51
N PRO A 615 21.58 2.49 10.00
CA PRO A 615 22.78 2.02 9.32
C PRO A 615 23.61 1.03 10.14
N GLU A 616 23.67 1.18 11.47
CA GLU A 616 24.35 0.25 12.37
C GLU A 616 23.63 -1.09 12.45
N ALA A 617 22.29 -1.10 12.52
CA ALA A 617 21.49 -2.32 12.54
C ALA A 617 21.63 -3.10 11.22
N LEU A 618 21.62 -2.39 10.08
CA LEU A 618 21.87 -2.95 8.76
C LEU A 618 23.29 -3.51 8.64
N ALA A 619 24.31 -2.74 9.03
CA ALA A 619 25.71 -3.16 8.97
C ALA A 619 26.00 -4.36 9.91
N ALA A 620 25.47 -4.35 11.13
CA ALA A 620 25.59 -5.46 12.08
C ALA A 620 24.88 -6.73 11.59
N ALA A 621 23.79 -6.59 10.83
CA ALA A 621 23.08 -7.68 10.19
C ALA A 621 23.70 -8.13 8.85
N GLY A 622 24.67 -7.39 8.30
CA GLY A 622 25.22 -7.63 6.96
C GLY A 622 24.24 -7.33 5.81
N VAL A 623 23.20 -6.52 6.07
CA VAL A 623 22.17 -6.16 5.10
C VAL A 623 22.58 -4.93 4.32
N VAL A 624 22.56 -5.03 2.99
CA VAL A 624 22.66 -3.88 2.08
C VAL A 624 21.35 -3.77 1.33
N LEU A 625 20.65 -2.64 1.48
CA LEU A 625 19.44 -2.35 0.71
C LEU A 625 19.85 -1.99 -0.71
N GLY A 626 19.30 -2.68 -1.70
CA GLY A 626 19.59 -2.43 -3.11
C GLY A 626 18.99 -1.11 -3.60
N GLU A 627 19.69 -0.42 -4.50
CA GLU A 627 19.13 0.72 -5.21
C GLU A 627 17.94 0.31 -6.07
N ALA A 628 16.89 1.13 -6.06
CA ALA A 628 15.65 0.86 -6.77
C ALA A 628 15.77 1.09 -8.29
N GLY A 629 16.60 0.31 -9.00
CA GLY A 629 16.62 0.33 -10.46
C GLY A 629 17.93 0.07 -11.21
N SER A 630 18.72 -0.95 -10.87
CA SER A 630 19.59 -1.56 -11.89
C SER A 630 19.84 -3.05 -11.70
N THR A 631 19.70 -3.82 -12.80
CA THR A 631 20.43 -5.08 -13.08
C THR A 631 19.97 -5.63 -14.43
N SER A 632 20.79 -5.46 -15.47
CA SER A 632 20.66 -6.22 -16.71
C SER A 632 21.17 -7.67 -16.52
N PRO A 633 20.74 -8.65 -17.33
CA PRO A 633 21.12 -10.05 -17.15
C PRO A 633 22.62 -10.27 -17.42
N GLY A 634 23.29 -11.02 -16.54
CA GLY A 634 24.75 -11.19 -16.59
C GLY A 634 25.27 -12.05 -17.74
N SER A 635 26.52 -11.81 -18.12
CA SER A 635 27.34 -12.70 -18.95
C SER A 635 28.34 -13.47 -18.09
N SER A 636 28.53 -14.75 -18.40
CA SER A 636 29.37 -15.67 -17.62
C SER A 636 30.81 -15.75 -18.14
N SER A 637 31.77 -15.60 -17.23
CA SER A 637 33.12 -16.20 -17.26
C SER A 637 33.78 -15.97 -15.89
N GLY A 638 34.68 -16.79 -15.36
CA GLY A 638 35.30 -17.98 -15.93
C GLY A 638 36.82 -17.92 -15.82
N GLY A 639 37.39 -18.27 -14.65
CA GLY A 639 38.84 -18.40 -14.44
C GLY A 639 39.44 -17.40 -13.44
N GLY A 640 40.42 -17.85 -12.66
CA GLY A 640 41.03 -17.05 -11.59
C GLY A 640 42.21 -16.18 -12.04
N GLY A 641 42.54 -15.19 -11.21
CA GLY A 641 43.72 -14.34 -11.36
C GLY A 641 43.70 -13.24 -10.31
N GLY A 642 44.69 -13.20 -9.41
CA GLY A 642 44.79 -12.15 -8.40
C GLY A 642 45.24 -10.83 -9.02
N GLY A 643 44.53 -9.75 -8.71
CA GLY A 643 44.89 -8.39 -9.09
C GLY A 643 43.96 -7.40 -8.39
N GLY A 644 44.51 -6.50 -7.58
CA GLY A 644 43.72 -5.47 -6.91
C GLY A 644 43.12 -4.49 -7.91
N VAL A 645 41.82 -4.24 -7.82
CA VAL A 645 41.12 -3.22 -8.60
C VAL A 645 40.68 -2.12 -7.65
N GLN A 646 40.94 -0.87 -8.04
CA GLN A 646 40.67 0.32 -7.23
C GLN A 646 39.17 0.52 -7.05
N THR A 647 38.76 0.87 -5.83
CA THR A 647 37.40 1.28 -5.48
C THR A 647 37.08 2.65 -6.09
N GLY A 648 36.14 2.70 -7.05
CA GLY A 648 35.51 3.95 -7.48
C GLY A 648 34.51 4.45 -6.43
N PRO A 649 34.29 5.77 -6.28
CA PRO A 649 33.46 6.33 -5.23
C PRO A 649 31.97 6.39 -5.60
N GLY A 650 31.11 6.21 -4.58
CA GLY A 650 29.80 6.87 -4.47
C GLY A 650 28.68 6.42 -5.43
N SER A 651 27.79 5.54 -4.95
CA SER A 651 26.39 5.52 -5.38
C SER A 651 25.52 5.96 -4.20
N HIS A 652 24.82 7.08 -4.35
CA HIS A 652 24.31 7.88 -3.22
C HIS A 652 22.85 7.57 -2.88
N ALA A 653 22.63 6.72 -1.87
CA ALA A 653 21.33 6.51 -1.26
C ALA A 653 20.99 7.63 -0.25
N GLY A 654 20.47 8.76 -0.74
CA GLY A 654 19.96 9.86 0.09
C GLY A 654 19.93 11.19 -0.65
N CYS A 655 18.76 11.83 -0.73
CA CYS A 655 18.54 13.12 -1.41
C CYS A 655 18.81 13.18 -2.93
N GLY A 656 18.79 12.03 -3.61
CA GLY A 656 18.77 11.97 -5.07
C GLY A 656 17.40 12.33 -5.63
N LEU A 657 17.28 13.51 -6.26
CA LEU A 657 16.22 13.76 -7.23
C LEU A 657 16.31 12.69 -8.35
N PRO A 658 15.19 12.29 -8.97
CA PRO A 658 15.26 11.46 -10.18
C PRO A 658 16.15 12.13 -11.25
N PHE A 659 16.69 11.32 -12.17
CA PHE A 659 17.52 11.81 -13.29
C PHE A 659 16.76 12.72 -14.28
N LYS A 660 15.51 13.03 -13.98
CA LYS A 660 14.63 14.03 -14.58
C LYS A 660 14.19 15.00 -13.49
N LEU A 661 14.39 16.30 -13.69
CA LEU A 661 14.09 17.28 -12.64
C LEU A 661 12.58 17.51 -12.53
N ALA A 662 12.00 17.15 -11.39
CA ALA A 662 10.56 17.24 -11.16
C ALA A 662 10.20 17.96 -9.85
N ASN A 663 8.93 18.37 -9.75
CA ASN A 663 8.38 18.94 -8.53
C ASN A 663 8.25 17.91 -7.39
N PHE A 664 7.85 18.41 -6.23
CA PHE A 664 7.57 17.70 -4.96
C PHE A 664 6.77 16.38 -5.04
N GLN A 665 6.02 16.11 -6.12
CA GLN A 665 5.26 14.86 -6.31
C GLN A 665 5.69 14.05 -7.56
N GLY A 666 6.66 14.50 -8.35
CA GLY A 666 6.96 13.90 -9.65
C GLY A 666 5.88 14.11 -10.71
N LEU A 667 5.02 15.13 -10.55
CA LEU A 667 3.90 15.45 -11.46
C LEU A 667 4.27 16.43 -12.57
N TYR A 668 5.20 17.34 -12.29
CA TYR A 668 5.66 18.35 -13.24
C TYR A 668 7.17 18.22 -13.40
N GLU A 669 7.59 18.05 -14.65
CA GLU A 669 8.98 17.83 -15.05
C GLU A 669 9.48 19.06 -15.81
N CYS A 670 10.75 19.42 -15.65
CA CYS A 670 11.41 20.34 -16.57
C CYS A 670 11.60 19.68 -17.94
N THR A 671 11.70 20.49 -19.00
CA THR A 671 11.89 19.94 -20.35
C THR A 671 13.29 19.37 -20.51
N ASP A 672 13.40 18.24 -21.20
CA ASP A 672 14.65 17.46 -21.34
C ASP A 672 15.77 18.21 -22.10
N SER A 673 15.42 19.33 -22.75
CA SER A 673 16.36 20.25 -23.40
C SER A 673 17.20 21.08 -22.44
N VAL A 674 16.81 21.22 -21.16
CA VAL A 674 17.55 21.98 -20.14
C VAL A 674 18.65 21.12 -19.52
N ARG A 675 19.85 21.69 -19.37
CA ARG A 675 20.99 20.99 -18.78
C ARG A 675 20.94 21.01 -17.25
N VAL A 676 21.49 19.97 -16.63
CA VAL A 676 21.59 19.87 -15.16
C VAL A 676 23.04 20.03 -14.72
N GLY A 677 23.28 20.85 -13.70
CA GLY A 677 24.60 21.10 -13.11
C GLY A 677 24.74 20.54 -11.70
N ARG A 678 25.82 19.77 -11.48
CA ARG A 678 26.22 19.19 -10.18
C ARG A 678 27.59 19.73 -9.74
N PRO A 679 27.68 21.01 -9.29
CA PRO A 679 28.94 21.55 -8.81
C PRO A 679 29.40 20.81 -7.55
N ALA A 680 30.64 20.36 -7.52
CA ALA A 680 31.26 19.75 -6.35
C ALA A 680 31.64 20.80 -5.29
N SER A 681 31.82 22.06 -5.69
CA SER A 681 32.26 23.15 -4.81
C SER A 681 31.55 24.48 -5.06
N LEU A 682 31.64 25.40 -4.08
CA LEU A 682 31.16 26.78 -4.24
C LEU A 682 31.89 27.54 -5.36
N SER A 683 33.17 27.25 -5.61
CA SER A 683 33.91 27.89 -6.71
C SER A 683 33.34 27.46 -8.07
N GLU A 684 33.10 26.16 -8.24
CA GLU A 684 32.50 25.60 -9.45
C GLU A 684 31.06 26.08 -9.68
N LEU A 685 30.26 26.17 -8.61
CA LEU A 685 28.92 26.78 -8.66
C LEU A 685 28.99 28.21 -9.21
N ARG A 686 29.92 29.04 -8.71
CA ARG A 686 30.10 30.43 -9.16
C ARG A 686 30.53 30.49 -10.64
N THR A 687 31.38 29.56 -11.08
CA THR A 687 31.78 29.41 -12.48
C THR A 687 30.60 29.01 -13.37
N LEU A 688 29.82 28.00 -13.00
CA LEU A 688 28.62 27.59 -13.75
C LEU A 688 27.58 28.72 -13.82
N VAL A 689 27.34 29.44 -12.72
CA VAL A 689 26.43 30.59 -12.70
C VAL A 689 26.90 31.69 -13.64
N SER A 690 28.20 31.95 -13.77
CA SER A 690 28.72 33.00 -14.68
C SER A 690 28.59 32.60 -16.16
N LEU A 691 28.90 31.34 -16.50
CA LEU A 691 28.93 30.83 -17.88
C LEU A 691 27.55 30.76 -18.55
N TYR A 692 26.51 30.35 -17.82
CA TYR A 692 25.20 30.08 -18.43
C TYR A 692 24.30 31.33 -18.47
N PRO A 693 23.64 31.64 -19.60
CA PRO A 693 22.78 32.82 -19.72
C PRO A 693 21.48 32.71 -18.91
N ARG A 694 20.99 31.50 -18.64
CA ARG A 694 19.87 31.25 -17.72
C ARG A 694 20.25 30.18 -16.69
N VAL A 695 19.96 30.43 -15.42
CA VAL A 695 20.34 29.55 -14.31
C VAL A 695 19.26 29.55 -13.22
N LYS A 696 18.97 28.39 -12.63
CA LYS A 696 18.17 28.27 -11.40
C LYS A 696 18.71 27.17 -10.51
N ALA A 697 18.59 27.32 -9.19
CA ALA A 697 18.89 26.25 -8.26
C ALA A 697 17.60 25.50 -7.89
N VAL A 698 17.54 24.21 -8.20
CA VAL A 698 16.38 23.33 -7.95
C VAL A 698 16.09 23.24 -6.45
N GLY A 699 17.16 23.23 -5.63
CA GLY A 699 17.07 23.39 -4.18
C GLY A 699 16.19 24.58 -3.80
N THR A 700 16.44 25.76 -4.38
CA THR A 700 15.65 26.99 -4.15
C THR A 700 14.29 27.04 -4.87
N GLY A 701 13.86 25.95 -5.51
CA GLY A 701 12.72 25.91 -6.44
C GLY A 701 11.62 24.90 -6.10
N HIS A 702 11.52 24.40 -4.87
CA HIS A 702 10.54 23.37 -4.48
C HIS A 702 9.07 23.87 -4.57
N SER A 703 8.49 23.88 -5.77
CA SER A 703 7.13 24.38 -6.08
C SER A 703 6.36 23.40 -6.97
N TYR A 704 5.03 23.35 -6.82
CA TYR A 704 4.13 22.65 -7.73
C TYR A 704 3.97 23.36 -9.10
N VAL A 705 4.64 24.50 -9.31
CA VAL A 705 4.49 25.35 -10.51
C VAL A 705 5.75 25.28 -11.37
N ARG A 706 5.70 24.53 -12.48
CA ARG A 706 6.84 24.37 -13.42
C ARG A 706 7.46 25.71 -13.82
N ASP A 707 6.60 26.68 -14.18
CA ASP A 707 6.99 28.02 -14.62
C ASP A 707 7.69 28.86 -13.54
N LEU A 708 7.67 28.43 -12.27
CA LEU A 708 8.40 29.05 -11.16
C LEU A 708 9.67 28.28 -10.78
N PHE A 709 9.82 26.99 -11.09
CA PHE A 709 11.01 26.22 -10.70
C PHE A 709 11.99 25.91 -11.82
N CYS A 710 11.53 25.62 -13.04
CA CYS A 710 12.42 25.29 -14.16
C CYS A 710 13.12 26.53 -14.74
N THR A 711 14.38 26.36 -15.15
CA THR A 711 15.15 27.44 -15.77
C THR A 711 14.67 27.82 -17.18
N GLY A 712 14.05 26.91 -17.93
CA GLY A 712 13.53 27.22 -19.28
C GLY A 712 13.23 25.99 -20.12
N ASN A 713 13.42 26.14 -21.45
CA ASN A 713 13.16 25.12 -22.46
C ASN A 713 14.25 25.00 -23.55
N GLY A 714 15.48 25.41 -23.24
CA GLY A 714 16.63 25.39 -24.16
C GLY A 714 17.92 24.92 -23.48
N SER A 715 18.90 24.46 -24.28
CA SER A 715 20.17 23.92 -23.79
C SER A 715 21.18 24.97 -23.31
N ASP A 716 20.83 26.25 -23.41
CA ASP A 716 21.50 27.39 -22.79
C ASP A 716 21.01 27.67 -21.35
N ALA A 717 19.98 26.96 -20.89
CA ALA A 717 19.52 26.95 -19.50
C ALA A 717 20.23 25.86 -18.67
N LEU A 718 20.47 26.18 -17.38
CA LEU A 718 21.07 25.27 -16.40
C LEU A 718 20.26 25.25 -15.09
N ASP A 719 19.71 24.07 -14.76
CA ASP A 719 19.16 23.78 -13.44
C ASP A 719 20.24 23.18 -12.54
N ILE A 720 20.44 23.71 -11.33
CA ILE A 720 21.53 23.34 -10.41
C ILE A 720 21.00 22.56 -9.21
N VAL A 721 21.59 21.38 -8.95
CA VAL A 721 21.21 20.48 -7.86
C VAL A 721 22.02 20.77 -6.60
N MET A 722 21.44 21.53 -5.67
CA MET A 722 22.13 21.96 -4.44
C MET A 722 22.33 20.84 -3.41
N THR A 723 21.57 19.73 -3.49
CA THR A 723 21.74 18.56 -2.62
C THR A 723 23.01 17.77 -2.93
N GLU A 724 23.59 17.95 -4.12
CA GLU A 724 24.76 17.21 -4.62
C GLU A 724 26.09 17.99 -4.50
N LEU A 725 26.10 19.11 -3.77
CA LEU A 725 27.35 19.75 -3.35
C LEU A 725 28.14 18.80 -2.44
N GLN A 726 29.46 18.62 -2.67
CA GLN A 726 30.26 17.62 -1.95
C GLN A 726 30.13 17.70 -0.41
N PRO A 727 30.16 18.89 0.25
CA PRO A 727 29.98 18.95 1.70
C PRO A 727 28.59 18.48 2.17
N VAL A 728 27.54 18.64 1.34
CA VAL A 728 26.17 18.16 1.63
C VAL A 728 26.09 16.64 1.41
N LEU A 729 26.79 16.10 0.42
CA LEU A 729 26.95 14.65 0.22
C LEU A 729 27.72 13.99 1.36
N ASP A 730 28.82 14.60 1.82
CA ASP A 730 29.63 14.10 2.93
C ASP A 730 28.82 14.05 4.23
N LEU A 731 28.01 15.08 4.50
CA LEU A 731 27.06 15.11 5.63
C LEU A 731 25.99 14.00 5.51
N SER A 732 25.47 13.78 4.31
CA SER A 732 24.42 12.79 4.04
C SER A 732 24.94 11.35 4.08
N ALA A 733 26.22 11.13 3.77
CA ALA A 733 26.89 9.84 3.89
C ALA A 733 27.28 9.50 5.34
N ALA A 734 27.36 10.49 6.23
CA ALA A 734 27.77 10.34 7.63
C ALA A 734 26.60 10.06 8.61
N VAL A 735 25.45 9.54 8.14
CA VAL A 735 24.27 9.29 9.00
C VAL A 735 24.50 8.05 9.89
N PRO A 736 24.24 8.12 11.23
CA PRO A 736 23.77 9.27 12.00
C PRO A 736 24.85 10.34 12.17
N VAL A 737 24.50 11.59 11.81
CA VAL A 737 25.46 12.69 11.73
C VAL A 737 26.02 13.02 13.11
N ASP A 738 27.32 12.80 13.30
CA ASP A 738 28.03 13.18 14.51
C ASP A 738 28.16 14.71 14.63
N PRO A 739 27.47 15.38 15.58
CA PRO A 739 27.55 16.82 15.74
C PRO A 739 28.89 17.31 16.31
N GLN A 740 29.77 16.39 16.73
CA GLN A 740 31.13 16.67 17.21
C GLN A 740 32.18 16.69 16.09
N GLN A 741 31.91 16.06 14.94
CA GLN A 741 32.83 15.90 13.81
C GLN A 741 33.43 17.23 13.31
N TRP A 742 32.70 18.35 13.46
CA TRP A 742 33.05 19.66 12.92
C TRP A 742 33.37 20.72 14.00
N GLN A 743 33.60 20.29 15.25
CA GLN A 743 33.80 21.21 16.38
C GLN A 743 35.27 21.65 16.52
N GLY A 744 35.56 22.91 16.18
CA GLY A 744 36.85 23.54 16.49
C GLY A 744 37.13 24.85 15.73
N ARG A 745 38.08 25.66 16.26
CA ARG A 745 38.68 26.79 15.53
C ARG A 745 39.60 26.28 14.42
N GLY A 746 39.00 25.84 13.32
CA GLY A 746 39.68 25.21 12.19
C GLY A 746 38.77 24.48 11.20
N ALA A 747 37.48 24.35 11.49
CA ALA A 747 36.51 23.81 10.54
C ALA A 747 36.48 24.63 9.22
N PRO A 748 36.52 24.00 8.03
CA PRO A 748 36.51 24.67 6.73
C PRO A 748 35.32 25.63 6.55
N PRO A 749 35.43 26.69 5.72
CA PRO A 749 34.33 27.63 5.46
C PRO A 749 33.12 26.99 4.77
N ASP A 750 33.32 25.81 4.18
CA ASP A 750 32.39 25.00 3.40
C ASP A 750 31.66 23.91 4.21
N VAL A 751 31.82 23.88 5.55
CA VAL A 751 31.05 22.97 6.42
C VAL A 751 29.54 23.25 6.32
N PRO A 752 28.69 22.21 6.11
CA PRO A 752 27.29 22.39 5.75
C PRO A 752 26.35 22.73 6.90
N ILE A 753 26.74 22.53 8.17
CA ILE A 753 26.01 22.99 9.36
C ILE A 753 27.01 23.50 10.41
N ARG A 754 26.82 24.72 10.93
CA ARG A 754 27.58 25.28 12.07
C ARG A 754 26.62 25.94 13.06
N VAL A 755 26.68 25.52 14.32
CA VAL A 755 25.96 26.13 15.44
C VAL A 755 26.84 27.20 16.10
N ASP A 756 26.23 28.34 16.44
CA ASP A 756 26.78 29.35 17.34
C ASP A 756 25.88 29.41 18.59
N GLU A 757 26.37 28.85 19.69
CA GLU A 757 25.64 28.76 20.96
C GLU A 757 25.50 30.13 21.65
N GLU A 758 26.44 31.06 21.45
CA GLU A 758 26.42 32.39 22.09
C GLU A 758 25.46 33.34 21.36
N ALA A 759 25.40 33.25 20.03
CA ALA A 759 24.45 34.01 19.21
C ALA A 759 23.05 33.35 19.11
N GLU A 760 22.90 32.11 19.58
CA GLU A 760 21.72 31.25 19.39
C GLU A 760 21.30 31.16 17.91
N THR A 761 22.28 30.88 17.03
CA THR A 761 22.05 30.71 15.59
C THR A 761 22.65 29.42 15.02
N VAL A 762 22.14 28.99 13.87
CA VAL A 762 22.73 27.94 13.04
C VAL A 762 22.89 28.42 11.60
N MET A 763 24.10 28.31 11.07
CA MET A 763 24.41 28.45 9.66
C MET A 763 24.25 27.08 8.98
N VAL A 764 23.54 27.03 7.84
CA VAL A 764 23.24 25.80 7.11
C VAL A 764 23.35 26.01 5.60
N ALA A 765 23.95 25.04 4.90
CA ALA A 765 24.02 25.01 3.45
C ALA A 765 22.63 24.74 2.84
N THR A 766 22.29 25.41 1.74
CA THR A 766 20.93 25.42 1.20
C THR A 766 20.41 24.09 0.66
N GLY A 767 21.32 23.14 0.36
CA GLY A 767 20.99 21.77 -0.03
C GLY A 767 20.62 20.83 1.12
N VAL A 768 20.90 21.19 2.38
CA VAL A 768 20.53 20.37 3.55
C VAL A 768 19.00 20.37 3.71
N THR A 769 18.40 19.22 4.06
CA THR A 769 16.95 19.14 4.35
C THR A 769 16.62 19.66 5.75
N GLN A 770 15.39 20.13 5.96
CA GLN A 770 14.96 20.54 7.29
C GLN A 770 14.99 19.37 8.31
N ARG A 771 14.72 18.13 7.88
CA ARG A 771 14.91 16.93 8.70
C ARG A 771 16.36 16.77 9.15
N THR A 772 17.31 16.79 8.22
CA THR A 772 18.74 16.66 8.53
C THR A 772 19.21 17.74 9.51
N LEU A 773 18.73 18.98 9.34
CA LEU A 773 19.02 20.07 10.27
C LEU A 773 18.41 19.86 11.66
N LEU A 774 17.14 19.47 11.74
CA LEU A 774 16.47 19.21 13.03
C LEU A 774 17.12 18.04 13.79
N ASP A 775 17.51 16.99 13.08
CA ASP A 775 18.16 15.81 13.67
C ASP A 775 19.57 16.16 14.18
N TYR A 776 20.33 16.95 13.40
CA TYR A 776 21.62 17.49 13.83
C TYR A 776 21.49 18.36 15.09
N LEU A 777 20.54 19.30 15.10
CA LEU A 777 20.33 20.21 16.23
C LEU A 777 19.88 19.46 17.50
N ALA A 778 19.00 18.47 17.37
CA ALA A 778 18.58 17.63 18.49
C ALA A 778 19.74 16.78 19.06
N GLY A 779 20.64 16.28 18.20
CA GLY A 779 21.86 15.59 18.61
C GLY A 779 22.93 16.50 19.25
N TYR A 780 22.93 17.79 18.92
CA TYR A 780 23.89 18.79 19.41
C TYR A 780 23.63 19.14 20.88
N THR A 781 24.05 18.26 21.79
CA THR A 781 23.75 18.26 23.24
C THR A 781 24.83 18.89 24.11
N HIS A 782 25.74 19.67 23.52
CA HIS A 782 26.85 20.32 24.23
C HIS A 782 26.47 21.69 24.83
N GLY A 783 27.30 22.15 25.77
CA GLY A 783 27.38 23.55 26.20
C GLY A 783 26.09 24.11 26.79
N LEU A 784 25.55 25.14 26.16
CA LEU A 784 24.43 25.95 26.63
C LEU A 784 23.06 25.25 26.51
N SER A 785 22.96 24.11 25.81
CA SER A 785 21.71 23.32 25.72
C SER A 785 21.93 21.80 25.87
N PRO A 786 21.93 21.28 27.11
CA PRO A 786 22.17 19.85 27.40
C PRO A 786 21.13 18.85 26.83
N ARG A 787 20.06 19.35 26.22
CA ARG A 787 18.94 18.57 25.64
C ARG A 787 18.82 18.72 24.13
N GLY A 788 19.79 19.37 23.47
CA GLY A 788 19.74 19.70 22.06
C GLY A 788 19.15 21.08 21.78
N TRP A 789 19.18 21.45 20.52
CA TRP A 789 18.59 22.67 19.98
C TRP A 789 17.49 22.33 18.96
N THR A 790 16.69 23.32 18.60
CA THR A 790 15.69 23.20 17.52
C THR A 790 15.53 24.53 16.81
N LEU A 791 14.98 24.51 15.59
CA LEU A 791 14.36 25.70 15.02
C LEU A 791 13.19 26.15 15.92
N PRO A 792 12.96 27.47 16.09
CA PRO A 792 11.80 27.98 16.82
C PRO A 792 10.50 27.34 16.33
N VAL A 793 10.19 27.40 15.02
CA VAL A 793 9.01 26.74 14.44
C VAL A 793 9.41 26.05 13.13
N PRO A 794 9.41 24.70 13.07
CA PRO A 794 9.65 23.95 11.84
C PRO A 794 8.45 24.07 10.88
N ALA A 795 8.68 23.74 9.61
CA ALA A 795 7.64 23.77 8.59
C ALA A 795 6.82 22.45 8.60
N GLY A 796 5.62 22.48 8.00
CA GLY A 796 4.75 21.30 7.92
C GLY A 796 5.30 20.12 7.09
N PHE A 797 6.34 20.34 6.28
CA PHE A 797 7.03 19.31 5.52
C PHE A 797 8.54 19.46 5.69
N ILE A 798 9.17 18.42 6.24
CA ILE A 798 10.56 18.49 6.73
C ILE A 798 11.61 18.02 5.73
N ASP A 799 11.21 17.38 4.62
CA ASP A 799 12.19 16.87 3.64
C ASP A 799 12.52 17.88 2.54
N GLN A 800 11.90 19.07 2.59
CA GLN A 800 12.29 20.20 1.74
C GLN A 800 13.70 20.67 2.11
N THR A 801 14.53 20.96 1.11
CA THR A 801 15.82 21.63 1.35
C THR A 801 15.61 23.01 1.98
N MET A 802 16.51 23.45 2.86
CA MET A 802 16.42 24.74 3.55
C MET A 802 16.35 25.91 2.56
N GLY A 803 17.09 25.82 1.45
CA GLY A 803 17.04 26.81 0.35
C GLY A 803 15.66 26.89 -0.31
N GLY A 804 14.99 25.75 -0.51
CA GLY A 804 13.65 25.68 -1.08
C GLY A 804 12.60 26.23 -0.14
N ALA A 805 12.66 25.81 1.12
CA ALA A 805 11.72 26.22 2.15
C ALA A 805 11.72 27.74 2.36
N VAL A 806 12.90 28.36 2.36
CA VAL A 806 13.04 29.83 2.39
C VAL A 806 12.52 30.48 1.10
N ALA A 807 12.98 30.00 -0.06
CA ALA A 807 12.66 30.64 -1.34
C ALA A 807 11.15 30.65 -1.68
N THR A 808 10.38 29.65 -1.20
CA THR A 808 8.92 29.58 -1.38
C THR A 808 8.10 30.12 -0.21
N GLY A 809 8.74 30.54 0.90
CA GLY A 809 8.04 31.02 2.11
C GLY A 809 7.33 29.92 2.90
N THR A 810 7.87 28.69 2.92
CA THR A 810 7.25 27.55 3.60
C THR A 810 7.14 27.81 5.11
N HIS A 811 5.98 27.49 5.69
CA HIS A 811 5.62 27.87 7.04
C HIS A 811 5.10 26.69 7.88
N GLY A 812 5.14 26.88 9.21
CA GLY A 812 4.36 26.10 10.17
C GLY A 812 3.03 26.79 10.47
N SER A 813 2.63 26.79 11.74
CA SER A 813 1.61 27.69 12.28
C SER A 813 2.22 28.40 13.47
N SER A 814 2.39 29.72 13.40
CA SER A 814 2.84 30.56 14.52
C SER A 814 2.59 32.05 14.27
N MET A 815 1.94 32.68 15.24
CA MET A 815 1.84 34.14 15.37
C MET A 815 3.05 34.75 16.07
N GLN A 816 3.84 33.97 16.81
CA GLN A 816 5.10 34.43 17.43
C GLN A 816 6.24 34.52 16.40
N TRP A 817 6.58 33.39 15.76
CA TRP A 817 7.79 33.22 14.94
C TRP A 817 7.60 33.37 13.43
N GLY A 818 6.38 33.15 12.92
CA GLY A 818 6.08 33.22 11.50
C GLY A 818 6.46 31.97 10.71
N SER A 819 6.76 32.15 9.42
CA SER A 819 7.31 31.13 8.53
C SER A 819 8.78 30.82 8.85
N LEU A 820 9.36 29.89 8.09
CA LEU A 820 10.79 29.64 8.18
C LEU A 820 11.63 30.86 7.73
N SER A 821 11.17 31.61 6.72
CA SER A 821 11.87 32.80 6.20
C SER A 821 11.95 33.94 7.23
N SER A 822 10.98 34.04 8.14
CA SER A 822 11.02 35.02 9.25
C SER A 822 12.05 34.68 10.34
N GLN A 823 12.55 33.45 10.38
CA GLN A 823 13.52 33.00 11.38
C GLN A 823 14.99 33.23 10.92
N LEU A 824 15.19 33.81 9.73
CA LEU A 824 16.51 34.13 9.18
C LEU A 824 17.20 35.31 9.90
N ALA A 825 18.49 35.13 10.19
CA ALA A 825 19.41 36.15 10.67
C ALA A 825 20.44 36.59 9.60
N GLY A 826 20.65 35.78 8.56
CA GLY A 826 21.58 36.07 7.46
C GLY A 826 21.38 35.10 6.29
N LEU A 827 21.85 35.46 5.10
CA LEU A 827 21.84 34.59 3.91
C LEU A 827 22.94 34.99 2.91
N GLN A 828 23.32 34.05 2.05
CA GLN A 828 24.38 34.21 1.05
C GLN A 828 23.86 33.88 -0.35
N LEU A 829 24.10 34.74 -1.35
CA LEU A 829 23.72 34.53 -2.75
C LEU A 829 24.94 34.52 -3.69
N VAL A 830 24.86 33.73 -4.76
CA VAL A 830 25.66 33.92 -5.97
C VAL A 830 24.87 34.76 -6.97
N LEU A 831 25.46 35.89 -7.38
CA LEU A 831 24.90 36.85 -8.35
C LEU A 831 25.17 36.43 -9.79
N ALA A 832 24.57 37.15 -10.76
CA ALA A 832 24.57 36.78 -12.18
C ALA A 832 25.96 36.69 -12.84
N ASN A 833 26.96 37.35 -12.24
CA ASN A 833 28.36 37.37 -12.64
C ASN A 833 29.25 36.38 -11.86
N GLY A 834 28.68 35.56 -10.97
CA GLY A 834 29.45 34.66 -10.09
C GLY A 834 30.03 35.32 -8.82
N THR A 835 29.72 36.59 -8.55
CA THR A 835 30.07 37.24 -7.27
C THR A 835 29.25 36.64 -6.13
N LEU A 836 29.90 36.40 -4.99
CA LEU A 836 29.25 35.99 -3.75
C LEU A 836 28.85 37.23 -2.94
N LEU A 837 27.61 37.29 -2.45
CA LEU A 837 27.07 38.39 -1.66
C LEU A 837 26.43 37.87 -0.38
N GLU A 838 26.86 38.38 0.76
CA GLU A 838 26.26 38.12 2.07
C GLU A 838 25.33 39.26 2.48
N LEU A 839 24.14 38.89 2.94
CA LEU A 839 23.10 39.83 3.35
C LEU A 839 22.65 39.52 4.77
N THR A 840 22.64 40.55 5.62
CA THR A 840 22.01 40.52 6.95
C THR A 840 20.99 41.65 7.06
N PRO A 841 20.01 41.57 7.98
CA PRO A 841 19.04 42.64 8.17
C PRO A 841 19.65 44.00 8.59
N GLN A 842 20.89 44.00 9.10
CA GLN A 842 21.58 45.21 9.57
C GLN A 842 22.45 45.85 8.48
N SER A 843 23.11 45.01 7.66
CA SER A 843 24.00 45.47 6.59
C SER A 843 23.22 45.95 5.37
N ASN A 844 22.20 45.20 4.95
CA ASN A 844 21.52 45.38 3.67
C ASN A 844 20.01 45.10 3.80
N PRO A 845 19.25 45.85 4.62
CA PRO A 845 17.84 45.57 4.95
C PRO A 845 16.89 45.56 3.75
N HIS A 846 17.21 46.29 2.67
CA HIS A 846 16.43 46.27 1.43
C HIS A 846 16.60 44.93 0.69
N LEU A 847 17.84 44.58 0.36
CA LEU A 847 18.20 43.38 -0.40
C LEU A 847 17.89 42.09 0.39
N PHE A 848 18.09 42.10 1.72
CA PHE A 848 17.77 40.95 2.58
C PHE A 848 16.28 40.60 2.53
N ARG A 849 15.39 41.58 2.66
CA ARG A 849 13.93 41.39 2.54
C ARG A 849 13.50 40.95 1.14
N ALA A 850 14.23 41.35 0.10
CA ALA A 850 13.98 40.87 -1.25
C ALA A 850 14.43 39.41 -1.44
N ALA A 851 15.55 39.00 -0.83
CA ALA A 851 16.13 37.66 -1.01
C ALA A 851 15.42 36.55 -0.21
N ALA A 852 14.94 36.84 1.01
CA ALA A 852 14.40 35.87 1.96
C ALA A 852 13.10 35.16 1.52
N VAL A 853 12.32 35.75 0.61
CA VAL A 853 11.28 35.05 -0.17
C VAL A 853 11.39 35.61 -1.58
N SER A 854 12.01 34.86 -2.48
CA SER A 854 12.42 35.35 -3.80
C SER A 854 12.15 34.39 -4.95
N VAL A 855 11.64 33.17 -4.67
CA VAL A 855 11.48 32.06 -5.65
C VAL A 855 12.71 31.87 -6.55
N GLY A 856 13.92 32.10 -6.03
CA GLY A 856 15.19 32.01 -6.76
C GLY A 856 15.43 33.10 -7.81
N ARG A 857 14.66 34.20 -7.82
CA ARG A 857 14.66 35.23 -8.88
C ARG A 857 15.84 36.22 -8.83
N LEU A 858 16.53 36.31 -7.69
CA LEU A 858 17.59 37.31 -7.43
C LEU A 858 19.01 36.73 -7.49
N GLY A 859 19.15 35.41 -7.41
CA GLY A 859 20.43 34.71 -7.36
C GLY A 859 20.29 33.30 -6.79
N VAL A 860 21.38 32.54 -6.77
CA VAL A 860 21.41 31.20 -6.15
C VAL A 860 21.76 31.33 -4.68
N LEU A 861 20.84 30.98 -3.77
CA LEU A 861 21.11 30.90 -2.34
C LEU A 861 22.06 29.73 -2.05
N THR A 862 23.10 29.96 -1.26
CA THR A 862 24.16 28.98 -0.95
C THR A 862 24.24 28.61 0.54
N GLN A 863 24.13 29.61 1.41
CA GLN A 863 24.05 29.43 2.85
C GLN A 863 22.93 30.31 3.44
N LEU A 864 22.37 29.84 4.55
CA LEU A 864 21.32 30.48 5.33
C LEU A 864 21.69 30.42 6.81
N THR A 865 21.44 31.50 7.55
CA THR A 865 21.63 31.54 9.00
C THR A 865 20.27 31.71 9.67
N PHE A 866 19.87 30.76 10.51
CA PHE A 866 18.62 30.77 11.26
C PHE A 866 18.86 31.01 12.74
N ARG A 867 17.86 31.58 13.42
CA ARG A 867 17.77 31.53 14.88
C ARG A 867 17.45 30.09 15.31
N ILE A 868 18.00 29.65 16.44
CA ILE A 868 17.68 28.38 17.10
C ILE A 868 17.26 28.65 18.54
N VAL A 869 16.52 27.72 19.14
CA VAL A 869 16.13 27.77 20.56
C VAL A 869 16.51 26.48 21.26
N ARG A 870 16.71 26.59 22.58
CA ARG A 870 17.09 25.48 23.45
C ARG A 870 15.91 24.56 23.70
N GLN A 871 16.13 23.24 23.65
CA GLN A 871 15.09 22.23 23.87
C GLN A 871 14.87 21.99 25.38
N GLN A 872 14.27 22.94 26.09
CA GLN A 872 14.18 22.90 27.56
C GLN A 872 13.15 21.88 28.08
N GLN A 873 11.86 22.00 27.73
CA GLN A 873 10.84 20.99 28.01
C GLN A 873 10.13 20.48 26.75
N GLY A 874 9.38 19.40 26.90
CA GLY A 874 8.60 18.82 25.81
C GLY A 874 7.36 19.66 25.46
N VAL A 875 6.98 19.69 24.18
CA VAL A 875 5.82 20.44 23.71
C VAL A 875 4.56 19.62 23.98
N GLN A 876 3.54 20.25 24.54
CA GLN A 876 2.23 19.65 24.79
C GLN A 876 1.32 19.84 23.57
N ARG A 877 0.76 18.75 23.06
CA ARG A 877 -0.23 18.72 21.98
C ARG A 877 -1.62 18.41 22.54
N THR A 878 -2.57 19.31 22.30
CA THR A 878 -3.98 19.13 22.70
C THR A 878 -4.89 19.15 21.49
N LEU A 879 -6.07 18.51 21.60
CA LEU A 879 -7.07 18.47 20.52
C LEU A 879 -8.45 18.86 21.04
N GLN A 880 -9.18 19.60 20.23
CA GLN A 880 -10.55 20.02 20.47
C GLN A 880 -11.39 19.72 19.23
N ASN A 881 -12.47 18.96 19.39
CA ASN A 881 -13.42 18.73 18.31
C ASN A 881 -14.53 19.80 18.37
N LEU A 882 -14.62 20.62 17.34
CA LEU A 882 -15.52 21.78 17.27
C LEU A 882 -16.52 21.60 16.13
N THR A 883 -17.74 22.13 16.29
CA THR A 883 -18.62 22.33 15.13
C THR A 883 -18.04 23.42 14.24
N VAL A 884 -18.38 23.40 12.94
CA VAL A 884 -17.97 24.43 11.99
C VAL A 884 -18.35 25.83 12.49
N ASP A 885 -19.58 26.02 12.95
CA ASP A 885 -20.03 27.30 13.49
C ASP A 885 -19.23 27.73 14.73
N ALA A 886 -18.93 26.81 15.66
CA ALA A 886 -18.15 27.14 16.86
C ALA A 886 -16.73 27.59 16.49
N PHE A 887 -16.09 26.92 15.53
CA PHE A 887 -14.78 27.33 15.02
C PHE A 887 -14.84 28.70 14.32
N ILE A 888 -15.84 28.93 13.46
CA ILE A 888 -16.04 30.22 12.79
C ILE A 888 -16.23 31.36 13.79
N GLN A 889 -17.04 31.15 14.84
CA GLN A 889 -17.25 32.16 15.87
C GLN A 889 -15.98 32.42 16.70
N GLN A 890 -15.15 31.41 16.98
CA GLN A 890 -13.83 31.62 17.60
C GLN A 890 -12.93 32.50 16.71
N ILE A 891 -12.75 32.14 15.44
CA ILE A 891 -11.90 32.90 14.52
C ILE A 891 -12.43 34.32 14.30
N LYS A 892 -13.76 34.49 14.19
CA LYS A 892 -14.39 35.81 14.08
C LYS A 892 -14.15 36.67 15.33
N ALA A 893 -14.40 36.14 16.53
CA ALA A 893 -14.18 36.88 17.77
C ALA A 893 -12.71 37.31 17.94
N THR A 894 -11.75 36.45 17.55
CA THR A 894 -10.33 36.81 17.57
C THR A 894 -9.99 37.88 16.52
N ALA A 895 -10.53 37.78 15.30
CA ALA A 895 -10.32 38.76 14.24
C ALA A 895 -10.91 40.14 14.57
N ASP A 896 -12.14 40.16 15.09
CA ASP A 896 -12.82 41.39 15.52
C ASP A 896 -12.04 42.07 16.66
N GLY A 897 -11.68 41.31 17.71
CA GLY A 897 -10.91 41.85 18.84
C GLY A 897 -9.49 42.33 18.47
N TYR A 898 -8.84 41.67 17.50
CA TYR A 898 -7.58 42.14 16.92
C TYR A 898 -7.75 43.46 16.16
N ALA A 899 -8.81 43.60 15.34
CA ALA A 899 -9.09 44.81 14.59
C ALA A 899 -9.48 45.99 15.50
N GLU A 900 -10.28 45.74 16.54
CA GLU A 900 -10.60 46.73 17.58
C GLU A 900 -9.34 47.20 18.32
N ALA A 901 -8.48 46.28 18.74
CA ALA A 901 -7.21 46.61 19.41
C ALA A 901 -6.25 47.39 18.50
N GLN A 902 -6.13 47.03 17.21
CA GLN A 902 -5.40 47.83 16.23
C GLN A 902 -5.95 49.26 16.11
N ALA A 903 -7.27 49.41 15.96
CA ALA A 903 -7.91 50.72 15.82
C ALA A 903 -7.72 51.59 17.07
N ALA A 904 -7.74 50.97 18.26
CA ALA A 904 -7.47 51.62 19.54
C ALA A 904 -5.98 51.87 19.81
N ARG A 905 -5.07 51.27 19.03
CA ARG A 905 -3.61 51.20 19.29
C ARG A 905 -3.26 50.54 20.63
N ASP A 906 -4.04 49.54 21.03
CA ASP A 906 -3.79 48.70 22.20
C ASP A 906 -2.87 47.53 21.83
N GLU A 907 -1.56 47.71 22.06
CA GLU A 907 -0.55 46.67 21.80
C GLU A 907 -0.79 45.40 22.65
N GLU A 908 -1.24 45.53 23.90
CA GLU A 908 -1.50 44.37 24.75
C GLU A 908 -2.73 43.59 24.28
N GLY A 909 -3.77 44.30 23.86
CA GLY A 909 -4.96 43.74 23.22
C GLY A 909 -4.64 43.00 21.93
N VAL A 910 -3.79 43.58 21.05
CA VAL A 910 -3.32 42.92 19.82
C VAL A 910 -2.60 41.62 20.15
N GLN A 911 -1.64 41.63 21.08
CA GLN A 911 -0.92 40.41 21.47
C GLN A 911 -1.84 39.38 22.14
N ARG A 912 -2.83 39.82 22.93
CA ARG A 912 -3.83 38.95 23.57
C ARG A 912 -4.76 38.27 22.56
N ALA A 913 -5.06 38.92 21.44
CA ALA A 913 -5.81 38.30 20.34
C ALA A 913 -4.93 37.28 19.59
N LEU A 914 -3.72 37.67 19.18
CA LEU A 914 -2.83 36.82 18.38
C LEU A 914 -2.41 35.53 19.11
N ARG A 915 -2.16 35.58 20.44
CA ARG A 915 -1.85 34.40 21.25
C ARG A 915 -2.94 33.32 21.27
N GLN A 916 -4.18 33.63 20.89
CA GLN A 916 -5.26 32.62 20.81
C GLN A 916 -5.15 31.72 19.57
N LEU A 917 -4.28 32.08 18.62
CA LEU A 917 -4.05 31.40 17.34
C LEU A 917 -2.59 30.95 17.16
N ASP A 918 -1.69 31.31 18.08
CA ASP A 918 -0.30 30.88 18.02
C ASP A 918 -0.20 29.36 18.20
N GLU A 919 0.65 28.74 17.38
CA GLU A 919 0.78 27.27 17.27
C GLU A 919 -0.57 26.50 17.22
N ALA A 920 -1.63 27.10 16.63
CA ALA A 920 -2.92 26.43 16.43
C ALA A 920 -3.08 25.95 14.97
N GLN A 921 -3.65 24.75 14.76
CA GLN A 921 -4.01 24.22 13.44
C GLN A 921 -5.43 23.65 13.44
N GLY A 922 -6.19 23.86 12.37
CA GLY A 922 -7.55 23.33 12.22
C GLY A 922 -7.65 22.33 11.07
N PHE A 923 -8.14 21.12 11.33
CA PHE A 923 -8.47 20.13 10.29
C PHE A 923 -9.99 20.14 10.06
N TRP A 924 -10.43 20.80 8.99
CA TRP A 924 -11.85 20.92 8.65
C TRP A 924 -12.29 19.69 7.84
N ALA A 925 -13.00 18.77 8.48
CA ALA A 925 -13.48 17.54 7.88
C ALA A 925 -14.74 17.80 7.01
N VAL A 926 -14.52 18.20 5.75
CA VAL A 926 -15.59 18.34 4.74
C VAL A 926 -15.84 16.96 4.11
N PRO A 927 -17.08 16.40 4.07
CA PRO A 927 -18.38 16.98 4.41
C PRO A 927 -18.91 16.60 5.81
N ALA A 928 -18.09 16.04 6.70
CA ALA A 928 -18.52 15.63 8.04
C ALA A 928 -18.87 16.80 8.99
N SER A 929 -18.61 18.04 8.58
CA SER A 929 -19.07 19.29 9.21
C SER A 929 -18.60 19.49 10.64
N TYR A 930 -17.35 19.09 10.91
CA TYR A 930 -16.63 19.43 12.13
C TYR A 930 -15.20 19.92 11.80
N VAL A 931 -14.60 20.61 12.77
CA VAL A 931 -13.20 21.05 12.73
C VAL A 931 -12.49 20.46 13.92
N LEU A 932 -11.45 19.66 13.67
CA LEU A 932 -10.55 19.20 14.71
C LEU A 932 -9.42 20.21 14.87
N ARG A 933 -9.51 21.04 15.91
CA ARG A 933 -8.46 21.99 16.31
C ARG A 933 -7.37 21.24 17.07
N VAL A 934 -6.12 21.55 16.75
CA VAL A 934 -4.91 21.05 17.39
C VAL A 934 -4.11 22.26 17.86
N ASP A 935 -3.75 22.31 19.14
CA ASP A 935 -2.93 23.37 19.70
C ASP A 935 -1.63 22.75 20.24
N PHE A 936 -0.48 23.36 19.92
CA PHE A 936 0.82 23.04 20.52
C PHE A 936 1.16 24.12 21.56
N GLN A 937 1.66 23.70 22.73
CA GLN A 937 1.96 24.60 23.85
C GLN A 937 3.31 24.24 24.47
N ARG A 938 4.13 25.25 24.78
CA ARG A 938 5.42 25.09 25.44
C ARG A 938 5.26 25.37 26.94
N PRO A 939 5.55 24.40 27.84
CA PRO A 939 5.36 24.58 29.29
C PRO A 939 6.17 25.73 29.91
N ASP A 940 7.28 26.12 29.26
CA ASP A 940 8.26 27.09 29.78
C ASP A 940 7.81 28.55 29.68
N GLY A 941 6.69 28.83 28.99
CA GLY A 941 6.29 30.20 28.62
C GLY A 941 7.07 30.76 27.44
N GLU A 942 6.78 32.00 27.04
CA GLU A 942 7.54 32.66 25.97
C GLU A 942 9.01 32.86 26.39
N PRO A 943 9.99 32.64 25.50
CA PRO A 943 11.36 33.06 25.77
C PRO A 943 11.39 34.57 26.01
N ALA A 944 12.28 35.00 26.91
CA ALA A 944 12.32 36.38 27.39
C ALA A 944 12.28 37.40 26.23
N ALA A 945 11.47 38.45 26.40
CA ALA A 945 11.07 39.39 25.33
C ALA A 945 12.24 40.15 24.64
N ASP A 946 13.47 39.99 25.10
CA ASP A 946 14.68 40.63 24.57
C ASP A 946 15.23 40.01 23.26
N VAL A 947 14.85 38.77 22.89
CA VAL A 947 15.37 38.11 21.67
C VAL A 947 14.89 38.82 20.38
N HIS A 948 13.81 39.59 20.44
CA HIS A 948 13.37 40.45 19.34
C HIS A 948 14.03 41.84 19.32
N ALA A 949 14.54 42.34 20.46
CA ALA A 949 15.09 43.70 20.59
C ALA A 949 16.63 43.78 20.41
N ASN A 950 17.36 42.70 20.71
CA ASN A 950 18.83 42.71 20.75
C ASN A 950 19.57 42.83 19.40
N VAL A 951 18.86 43.11 18.30
CA VAL A 951 19.46 43.47 17.01
C VAL A 951 18.99 44.84 16.47
N THR A 952 18.14 45.55 17.21
CA THR A 952 17.68 46.92 16.90
C THR A 952 18.01 47.95 17.99
N ARG A 953 18.56 47.54 19.14
CA ARG A 953 19.14 48.44 20.14
C ARG A 953 20.57 48.08 20.52
N ARG A 954 21.53 48.78 19.92
CA ARG A 954 22.86 48.99 20.51
C ARG A 954 23.27 50.47 20.45
N ASP A 955 22.32 51.34 20.80
CA ASP A 955 22.56 52.77 20.94
C ASP A 955 23.19 53.10 22.29
N GLY A 956 24.45 53.52 22.23
CA GLY A 956 25.07 54.57 23.05
C GLY A 956 24.87 54.58 24.58
N SER A 957 25.88 54.08 25.31
CA SER A 957 26.49 54.89 26.38
C SER A 957 27.93 54.46 26.73
N ALA A 958 28.75 55.47 27.04
CA ALA A 958 30.12 55.40 27.61
C ALA A 958 31.25 54.72 26.80
N GLY A 959 32.17 55.54 26.27
CA GLY A 959 33.42 55.08 25.65
C GLY A 959 34.01 56.07 24.65
N SER A 960 34.53 57.20 25.12
CA SER A 960 35.11 58.24 24.26
C SER A 960 36.48 57.85 23.72
N GLU A 961 36.64 57.76 22.39
CA GLU A 961 37.86 58.20 21.70
C GLU A 961 37.61 58.40 20.19
N GLN A 962 38.54 59.09 19.51
CA GLN A 962 38.28 59.84 18.28
C GLN A 962 38.31 58.98 17.00
N ALA A 963 37.33 59.19 16.12
CA ALA A 963 37.41 58.80 14.70
C ALA A 963 37.10 60.02 13.82
N ALA A 964 38.03 60.38 12.94
CA ALA A 964 37.88 61.50 12.01
C ALA A 964 36.94 61.14 10.84
N GLY A 965 36.19 62.11 10.35
CA GLY A 965 35.11 61.89 9.37
C GLY A 965 35.54 61.83 7.91
N VAL A 966 34.59 61.40 7.07
CA VAL A 966 34.61 61.48 5.60
C VAL A 966 33.18 61.87 5.15
N PRO A 967 33.01 62.81 4.20
CA PRO A 967 31.69 63.37 3.86
C PRO A 967 30.86 62.49 2.91
N ALA A 968 29.55 62.70 2.91
CA ALA A 968 28.62 62.10 1.95
C ALA A 968 28.77 62.72 0.54
N PRO A 969 28.60 61.91 -0.53
CA PRO A 969 28.36 62.42 -1.88
C PRO A 969 26.99 62.01 -2.45
N GLU A 970 26.48 62.86 -3.35
CA GLU A 970 25.18 62.73 -4.02
C GLU A 970 25.18 61.68 -5.17
N ALA A 971 23.99 61.43 -5.73
CA ALA A 971 23.72 60.52 -6.85
C ALA A 971 24.39 60.96 -8.19
N PRO A 972 24.40 60.14 -9.27
CA PRO A 972 23.72 58.85 -9.47
C PRO A 972 24.66 57.70 -9.92
N VAL A 973 24.28 56.45 -9.60
CA VAL A 973 25.08 55.27 -9.98
C VAL A 973 24.19 54.12 -10.48
N ALA A 974 24.19 53.93 -11.79
CA ALA A 974 24.06 52.60 -12.37
C ALA A 974 25.46 51.96 -12.46
N ALA A 975 25.56 50.64 -12.30
CA ALA A 975 26.74 49.80 -12.53
C ALA A 975 27.93 49.82 -11.53
N ALA A 976 27.96 50.65 -10.48
CA ALA A 976 29.06 50.62 -9.48
C ALA A 976 28.65 50.28 -8.03
N ALA A 977 27.47 49.68 -7.81
CA ALA A 977 27.02 49.25 -6.48
C ALA A 977 27.76 47.99 -5.96
N VAL A 978 28.22 47.12 -6.86
CA VAL A 978 28.84 45.83 -6.51
C VAL A 978 30.20 46.01 -5.80
N ASP A 979 30.98 47.04 -6.14
CA ASP A 979 32.34 47.26 -5.60
C ASP A 979 32.40 47.64 -4.10
N ARG A 980 31.26 47.93 -3.45
CA ARG A 980 31.21 48.29 -2.02
C ARG A 980 30.86 47.12 -1.10
N LEU A 981 30.57 45.94 -1.64
CA LEU A 981 29.99 44.80 -0.90
C LEU A 981 30.96 43.60 -0.84
N GLY A 982 32.04 43.73 -0.08
CA GLY A 982 32.85 42.59 0.41
C GLY A 982 33.32 41.58 -0.65
N VAL A 983 33.62 42.04 -1.86
CA VAL A 983 33.73 41.18 -3.05
C VAL A 983 34.93 40.24 -3.00
N LEU A 984 34.69 38.93 -2.97
CA LEU A 984 35.65 37.92 -3.40
C LEU A 984 35.52 37.72 -4.92
N ALA A 985 36.54 38.10 -5.69
CA ALA A 985 36.57 37.89 -7.13
C ALA A 985 36.43 36.39 -7.50
N ALA A 986 35.94 36.09 -8.70
CA ALA A 986 35.92 34.73 -9.24
C ALA A 986 37.25 34.43 -9.94
N GLU A 987 37.79 33.23 -9.75
CA GLU A 987 38.95 32.76 -10.50
C GLU A 987 38.56 32.45 -11.97
N ALA A 988 39.55 32.48 -12.87
CA ALA A 988 39.31 32.23 -14.29
C ALA A 988 38.85 30.77 -14.52
N PRO A 989 37.86 30.53 -15.40
CA PRO A 989 37.26 29.21 -15.57
C PRO A 989 38.26 28.19 -16.12
N GLY A 990 38.47 27.11 -15.37
CA GLY A 990 39.18 25.92 -15.84
C GLY A 990 38.25 24.90 -16.51
N PRO A 991 38.77 24.01 -17.37
CA PRO A 991 37.97 23.04 -18.15
C PRO A 991 37.26 21.96 -17.31
N ALA A 992 37.40 21.95 -15.99
CA ALA A 992 36.71 21.00 -15.11
C ALA A 992 35.20 21.27 -14.98
N ALA A 993 34.78 22.54 -14.99
CA ALA A 993 33.39 22.91 -14.69
C ALA A 993 32.36 22.43 -15.73
N GLU A 994 32.76 22.22 -17.00
CA GLU A 994 31.85 21.66 -18.01
C GLU A 994 31.60 20.15 -17.82
N ALA A 995 32.47 19.43 -17.11
CA ALA A 995 32.29 18.01 -16.83
C ALA A 995 31.18 17.74 -15.78
N ALA A 996 30.82 18.76 -14.99
CA ALA A 996 29.74 18.72 -14.01
C ALA A 996 28.34 18.93 -14.62
N VAL A 997 28.20 18.97 -15.95
CA VAL A 997 26.95 19.27 -16.66
C VAL A 997 26.53 18.14 -17.61
N PHE A 998 25.27 17.73 -17.53
CA PHE A 998 24.73 16.57 -18.25
C PHE A 998 23.28 16.81 -18.73
N PRO A 999 22.80 16.06 -19.76
CA PRO A 999 21.40 16.08 -20.20
C PRO A 999 20.48 15.35 -19.22
N GLN A 1000 19.20 15.70 -19.21
CA GLN A 1000 18.16 14.96 -18.47
C GLN A 1000 17.83 13.64 -19.19
N THR A 1001 17.32 12.64 -18.45
CA THR A 1001 16.92 11.34 -19.01
C THR A 1001 15.45 11.03 -18.76
N ASP A 1002 14.79 10.41 -19.73
CA ASP A 1002 13.37 10.06 -19.68
C ASP A 1002 12.98 9.06 -18.58
N GLU A 1003 12.15 9.50 -17.64
CA GLU A 1003 11.06 8.68 -17.12
C GLU A 1003 9.70 9.25 -17.58
N PRO A 1004 8.65 8.42 -17.71
CA PRO A 1004 7.30 8.88 -18.01
C PRO A 1004 6.58 9.38 -16.75
N ALA A 1005 5.94 10.55 -16.86
CA ALA A 1005 5.10 11.11 -15.80
C ALA A 1005 4.05 10.11 -15.28
N ILE A 1006 3.71 10.23 -13.99
CA ILE A 1006 2.77 9.34 -13.30
C ILE A 1006 1.40 9.38 -14.00
N ALA A 1007 1.02 8.27 -14.62
CA ALA A 1007 -0.29 8.14 -15.27
C ALA A 1007 -1.42 8.27 -14.23
N PRO A 1008 -2.53 8.99 -14.54
CA PRO A 1008 -3.66 9.09 -13.63
C PRO A 1008 -4.26 7.71 -13.36
N ASN A 1009 -4.38 7.39 -12.07
CA ASN A 1009 -4.90 6.09 -11.61
C ASN A 1009 -6.39 5.90 -11.92
N LEU A 1010 -6.83 4.65 -11.82
CA LEU A 1010 -8.22 4.20 -12.00
C LEU A 1010 -9.25 5.07 -11.23
N PRO A 1011 -10.49 5.19 -11.73
CA PRO A 1011 -11.49 6.10 -11.17
C PRO A 1011 -11.79 5.81 -9.69
N MET A 1012 -11.37 6.73 -8.84
CA MET A 1012 -11.69 6.74 -7.40
C MET A 1012 -13.19 6.96 -7.17
N THR A 1013 -13.72 6.46 -6.05
CA THR A 1013 -15.12 6.71 -5.68
C THR A 1013 -15.40 8.21 -5.55
N SER A 1014 -16.55 8.67 -6.06
CA SER A 1014 -16.97 10.07 -6.02
C SER A 1014 -17.49 10.53 -4.65
N SER A 1015 -17.52 9.66 -3.65
CA SER A 1015 -18.03 9.99 -2.31
C SER A 1015 -17.06 10.87 -1.52
N ALA A 1016 -17.38 12.16 -1.40
CA ALA A 1016 -16.68 13.11 -0.53
C ALA A 1016 -16.58 12.60 0.92
N ALA A 1017 -17.68 12.04 1.45
CA ALA A 1017 -17.76 11.54 2.81
C ALA A 1017 -16.83 10.36 3.08
N PHE A 1018 -16.71 9.43 2.12
CA PHE A 1018 -15.79 8.29 2.23
C PHE A 1018 -14.34 8.76 2.33
N TRP A 1019 -13.91 9.65 1.42
CA TRP A 1019 -12.52 10.12 1.41
C TRP A 1019 -12.19 10.96 2.63
N SER A 1020 -13.09 11.85 3.05
CA SER A 1020 -12.93 12.64 4.29
C SER A 1020 -12.71 11.75 5.51
N GLN A 1021 -13.52 10.69 5.67
CA GLN A 1021 -13.38 9.72 6.75
C GLN A 1021 -12.08 8.89 6.63
N PHE A 1022 -11.71 8.47 5.42
CA PHE A 1022 -10.45 7.76 5.16
C PHE A 1022 -9.23 8.60 5.57
N PHE A 1023 -9.20 9.89 5.18
CA PHE A 1023 -8.11 10.80 5.52
C PHE A 1023 -8.08 11.12 7.02
N MET A 1024 -9.22 11.38 7.67
CA MET A 1024 -9.25 11.58 9.13
C MET A 1024 -8.79 10.32 9.89
N ALA A 1025 -9.14 9.13 9.42
CA ALA A 1025 -8.64 7.87 9.99
C ALA A 1025 -7.13 7.65 9.73
N ALA A 1026 -6.60 8.11 8.60
CA ALA A 1026 -5.17 8.07 8.30
C ALA A 1026 -4.36 9.10 9.10
N LEU A 1027 -4.94 10.26 9.42
CA LEU A 1027 -4.33 11.30 10.25
C LEU A 1027 -4.38 10.98 11.75
N ALA A 1028 -5.38 10.21 12.21
CA ALA A 1028 -5.59 9.92 13.63
C ALA A 1028 -4.35 9.44 14.41
N PRO A 1029 -3.46 8.58 13.88
CA PRO A 1029 -2.22 8.18 14.57
C PRO A 1029 -1.21 9.32 14.75
N LYS A 1030 -1.19 10.31 13.85
CA LYS A 1030 -0.34 11.52 13.99
C LYS A 1030 -0.94 12.54 14.96
N LEU A 1031 -2.24 12.44 15.24
CA LEU A 1031 -3.03 13.39 16.02
C LEU A 1031 -3.21 12.96 17.49
N THR A 1032 -2.33 12.11 18.04
CA THR A 1032 -2.41 11.69 19.45
C THR A 1032 -2.08 12.86 20.40
N PRO A 1033 -2.92 13.18 21.40
CA PRO A 1033 -2.58 14.18 22.43
C PRO A 1033 -1.46 13.67 23.34
N GLY A 1034 -0.64 14.56 23.88
CA GLY A 1034 0.45 14.20 24.79
C GLY A 1034 1.53 15.27 24.89
N THR A 1035 2.56 15.00 25.68
CA THR A 1035 3.77 15.84 25.77
C THR A 1035 4.93 15.11 25.08
N PHE A 1036 5.58 15.76 24.13
CA PHE A 1036 6.58 15.18 23.24
C PHE A 1036 7.95 15.79 23.52
N ASN A 1037 8.98 14.95 23.68
CA ASN A 1037 10.30 15.40 24.16
C ASN A 1037 11.11 16.18 23.13
N SER A 1038 10.79 16.08 21.84
CA SER A 1038 11.42 16.84 20.76
C SER A 1038 10.42 17.57 19.88
N SER A 1039 10.80 18.73 19.34
CA SER A 1039 9.95 19.48 18.41
C SER A 1039 9.64 18.69 17.13
N ARG A 1040 10.55 17.80 16.69
CA ARG A 1040 10.32 16.89 15.56
C ARG A 1040 9.11 15.95 15.78
N GLU A 1041 8.98 15.37 16.97
CA GLU A 1041 7.85 14.49 17.32
C GLU A 1041 6.57 15.26 17.65
N SER A 1042 6.74 16.50 18.13
CA SER A 1042 5.66 17.37 18.59
C SER A 1042 4.78 17.88 17.45
N PHE A 1043 5.41 18.47 16.43
CA PHE A 1043 4.71 19.14 15.32
C PHE A 1043 4.22 18.13 14.28
N LEU A 1044 3.10 18.46 13.64
CA LEU A 1044 2.51 17.64 12.58
C LEU A 1044 3.30 17.78 11.28
N THR A 1045 4.32 16.95 11.14
CA THR A 1045 5.19 16.88 9.97
C THR A 1045 4.84 15.68 9.09
N LEU A 1046 5.03 15.83 7.79
CA LEU A 1046 4.96 14.75 6.81
C LEU A 1046 6.36 14.49 6.22
N THR A 1047 6.65 13.21 6.03
CA THR A 1047 7.83 12.74 5.29
C THR A 1047 7.50 12.53 3.82
N GLU A 1048 8.49 12.61 2.94
CA GLU A 1048 8.38 12.32 1.51
C GLU A 1048 7.88 10.89 1.28
N ALA A 1049 8.30 9.91 2.08
CA ALA A 1049 7.83 8.54 2.00
C ALA A 1049 6.32 8.42 2.29
N GLU A 1050 5.81 9.13 3.30
CA GLU A 1050 4.38 9.18 3.61
C GLU A 1050 3.60 9.96 2.55
N THR A 1051 4.13 11.08 2.07
CA THR A 1051 3.56 11.86 0.97
C THR A 1051 3.49 11.02 -0.32
N LYS A 1052 4.53 10.25 -0.65
CA LYS A 1052 4.58 9.37 -1.82
C LYS A 1052 3.64 8.18 -1.66
N LEU A 1053 3.51 7.61 -0.46
CA LEU A 1053 2.51 6.58 -0.15
C LEU A 1053 1.07 7.12 -0.34
N ILE A 1054 0.79 8.33 0.12
CA ILE A 1054 -0.52 8.97 -0.05
C ILE A 1054 -0.76 9.29 -1.53
N GLY A 1055 0.18 9.95 -2.21
CA GLY A 1055 0.07 10.36 -3.61
C GLY A 1055 -0.03 9.19 -4.60
N THR A 1056 0.60 8.05 -4.30
CA THR A 1056 0.48 6.82 -5.11
C THR A 1056 -0.93 6.22 -5.01
N LEU A 1057 -1.58 6.33 -3.85
CA LEU A 1057 -2.93 5.81 -3.61
C LEU A 1057 -4.04 6.79 -3.99
N ALA A 1058 -3.78 8.09 -3.86
CA ALA A 1058 -4.70 9.18 -4.15
C ALA A 1058 -3.90 10.43 -4.55
N PRO A 1059 -3.61 10.64 -5.85
CA PRO A 1059 -2.89 11.81 -6.32
C PRO A 1059 -3.81 13.05 -6.31
N TYR A 1060 -3.25 14.23 -6.06
CA TYR A 1060 -3.99 15.49 -5.95
C TYR A 1060 -3.18 16.73 -6.35
N ARG A 1061 -3.88 17.80 -6.72
CA ARG A 1061 -3.32 19.15 -6.91
C ARG A 1061 -3.52 19.97 -5.66
N GLN A 1062 -2.44 20.41 -5.02
CA GLN A 1062 -2.55 21.17 -3.77
C GLN A 1062 -2.66 22.67 -4.02
N HIS A 1063 -3.72 23.28 -3.51
CA HIS A 1063 -3.93 24.73 -3.47
C HIS A 1063 -3.76 25.22 -2.03
N GLU A 1064 -3.20 26.42 -1.87
CA GLU A 1064 -3.02 27.03 -0.55
C GLU A 1064 -3.17 28.55 -0.65
N VAL A 1065 -4.09 29.09 0.14
CA VAL A 1065 -4.56 30.48 0.05
C VAL A 1065 -4.41 31.18 1.39
N VAL A 1066 -3.90 32.41 1.36
CA VAL A 1066 -3.71 33.30 2.51
C VAL A 1066 -4.85 34.31 2.59
N ILE A 1067 -5.56 34.35 3.72
CA ILE A 1067 -6.61 35.34 4.01
C ILE A 1067 -6.11 36.28 5.12
N PRO A 1068 -6.19 37.63 4.97
CA PRO A 1068 -5.93 38.57 6.06
C PRO A 1068 -6.76 38.27 7.30
N LEU A 1069 -6.17 38.32 8.50
CA LEU A 1069 -6.83 37.90 9.73
C LEU A 1069 -8.14 38.67 9.98
N GLU A 1070 -8.18 39.96 9.67
CA GLU A 1070 -9.35 40.83 9.82
C GLU A 1070 -10.56 40.36 8.98
N ARG A 1071 -10.31 39.55 7.96
CA ARG A 1071 -11.34 38.99 7.06
C ARG A 1071 -11.62 37.51 7.33
N ALA A 1072 -10.78 36.83 8.10
CA ALA A 1072 -10.81 35.37 8.26
C ALA A 1072 -12.17 34.85 8.73
N GLY A 1073 -12.75 35.42 9.79
CA GLY A 1073 -14.05 34.98 10.33
C GLY A 1073 -15.20 35.10 9.33
N THR A 1074 -15.33 36.27 8.69
CA THR A 1074 -16.36 36.51 7.65
C THR A 1074 -16.13 35.63 6.42
N CYS A 1075 -14.87 35.41 6.02
CA CYS A 1075 -14.52 34.51 4.93
C CYS A 1075 -14.95 33.07 5.21
N LEU A 1076 -14.60 32.50 6.37
CA LEU A 1076 -15.01 31.15 6.74
C LEU A 1076 -16.54 31.00 6.79
N GLN A 1077 -17.27 32.04 7.21
CA GLN A 1077 -18.74 32.05 7.18
C GLN A 1077 -19.30 31.99 5.75
N GLN A 1078 -18.73 32.75 4.81
CA GLN A 1078 -19.10 32.69 3.39
C GLN A 1078 -18.74 31.33 2.76
N VAL A 1079 -17.57 30.79 3.07
CA VAL A 1079 -17.13 29.47 2.60
C VAL A 1079 -18.01 28.35 3.15
N ALA A 1080 -18.40 28.38 4.42
CA ALA A 1080 -19.32 27.40 5.00
C ALA A 1080 -20.70 27.45 4.34
N ALA A 1081 -21.18 28.65 3.95
CA ALA A 1081 -22.42 28.81 3.21
C ALA A 1081 -22.34 28.26 1.77
N GLU A 1082 -21.20 28.41 1.08
CA GLU A 1082 -20.99 27.82 -0.26
C GLU A 1082 -20.82 26.28 -0.18
N LEU A 1083 -20.06 25.79 0.80
CA LEU A 1083 -19.87 24.37 1.05
C LEU A 1083 -21.19 23.67 1.38
N TYR A 1084 -21.88 24.10 2.43
CA TYR A 1084 -23.00 23.36 3.04
C TYR A 1084 -24.39 23.91 2.71
N GLY A 1085 -24.47 25.07 2.06
CA GLY A 1085 -25.73 25.65 1.59
C GLY A 1085 -26.25 24.99 0.30
N PRO A 1086 -27.16 25.68 -0.42
CA PRO A 1086 -27.83 25.12 -1.60
C PRO A 1086 -26.91 24.67 -2.73
N ASN A 1087 -25.71 25.25 -2.83
CA ASN A 1087 -24.72 24.95 -3.87
C ASN A 1087 -23.91 23.67 -3.60
N GLN A 1088 -24.00 23.12 -2.38
CA GLN A 1088 -23.40 21.86 -1.93
C GLN A 1088 -21.93 21.68 -2.39
N ALA A 1089 -21.11 22.73 -2.33
CA ALA A 1089 -19.75 22.69 -2.87
C ALA A 1089 -18.83 21.66 -2.18
N TRP A 1090 -19.24 21.13 -1.01
CA TRP A 1090 -18.61 19.99 -0.36
C TRP A 1090 -18.49 18.75 -1.25
N GLU A 1091 -19.36 18.58 -2.26
CA GLU A 1091 -19.30 17.44 -3.20
C GLU A 1091 -18.02 17.37 -4.03
N GLY A 1092 -17.31 18.49 -4.23
CA GLY A 1092 -16.00 18.54 -4.90
C GLY A 1092 -14.82 18.22 -3.99
N MET A 1093 -15.02 18.13 -2.68
CA MET A 1093 -13.97 17.99 -1.67
C MET A 1093 -13.71 16.53 -1.31
N ARG A 1094 -12.47 16.18 -0.99
CA ARG A 1094 -12.05 14.79 -0.70
C ARG A 1094 -11.15 14.69 0.54
N THR A 1095 -10.25 15.64 0.75
CA THR A 1095 -9.45 15.76 1.98
C THR A 1095 -10.09 16.73 3.00
N PRO A 1096 -9.78 16.55 4.29
CA PRO A 1096 -9.92 17.60 5.28
C PRO A 1096 -9.00 18.77 4.92
N TRP A 1097 -9.51 19.99 4.98
CA TRP A 1097 -8.67 21.17 4.76
C TRP A 1097 -7.81 21.46 5.98
N VAL A 1098 -6.60 21.96 5.76
CA VAL A 1098 -5.69 22.34 6.86
C VAL A 1098 -5.63 23.87 6.97
N ILE A 1099 -6.05 24.38 8.12
CA ILE A 1099 -6.04 25.79 8.47
C ILE A 1099 -4.86 26.06 9.41
N ARG A 1100 -4.07 27.10 9.11
CA ARG A 1100 -2.92 27.53 9.93
C ARG A 1100 -2.93 29.04 10.10
N PHE A 1101 -2.23 29.55 11.09
CA PHE A 1101 -2.17 30.95 11.45
C PHE A 1101 -0.72 31.41 11.48
N VAL A 1102 -0.42 32.50 10.78
CA VAL A 1102 0.95 33.00 10.63
C VAL A 1102 0.94 34.51 10.76
N ARG A 1103 1.91 35.07 11.50
CA ARG A 1103 2.09 36.53 11.61
C ARG A 1103 2.41 37.18 10.27
N GLY A 1104 2.26 38.51 10.25
CA GLY A 1104 2.79 39.34 9.17
C GLY A 1104 4.31 39.33 9.15
N GLU A 1105 4.85 39.42 7.93
CA GLU A 1105 6.28 39.28 7.67
C GLU A 1105 6.82 40.39 6.75
N ASP A 1106 8.13 40.63 6.87
CA ASP A 1106 8.86 41.67 6.15
C ASP A 1106 9.38 41.30 4.73
N PRO A 1107 9.61 40.02 4.34
CA PRO A 1107 10.08 39.71 2.99
C PRO A 1107 9.07 40.13 1.93
N TYR A 1108 9.56 40.77 0.85
CA TYR A 1108 8.68 41.50 -0.07
C TYR A 1108 7.67 40.63 -0.83
N LEU A 1109 8.02 39.37 -1.11
CA LEU A 1109 7.12 38.39 -1.71
C LEU A 1109 6.58 37.39 -0.68
N SER A 1110 6.72 37.60 0.63
CA SER A 1110 6.03 36.73 1.58
C SER A 1110 4.51 36.82 1.36
N PRO A 1111 3.81 35.69 1.17
CA PRO A 1111 2.35 35.70 1.05
C PRO A 1111 1.62 36.26 2.29
N THR A 1112 2.31 36.48 3.41
CA THR A 1112 1.79 37.12 4.63
C THR A 1112 2.21 38.60 4.77
N ALA A 1113 2.92 39.17 3.79
CA ALA A 1113 3.34 40.58 3.82
C ALA A 1113 2.14 41.53 3.99
N GLY A 1114 2.18 42.38 5.01
CA GLY A 1114 1.13 43.38 5.31
C GLY A 1114 0.27 43.11 6.54
N GLY A 1115 0.32 41.92 7.16
CA GLY A 1115 -0.43 41.65 8.41
C GLY A 1115 -0.47 40.16 8.79
N PRO A 1116 -0.96 39.80 9.98
CA PRO A 1116 -1.22 38.42 10.36
C PRO A 1116 -2.34 37.83 9.49
N VAL A 1117 -2.27 36.52 9.26
CA VAL A 1117 -3.09 35.83 8.27
C VAL A 1117 -3.55 34.45 8.73
N MET A 1118 -4.63 33.99 8.11
CA MET A 1118 -5.10 32.61 8.12
C MET A 1118 -4.77 31.97 6.77
N TRP A 1119 -4.05 30.86 6.81
CA TRP A 1119 -3.80 29.98 5.68
C TRP A 1119 -4.88 28.91 5.58
N ILE A 1120 -5.33 28.60 4.37
CA ILE A 1120 -6.19 27.45 4.09
C ILE A 1120 -5.54 26.60 2.99
N ASN A 1121 -5.27 25.34 3.31
CA ASN A 1121 -4.77 24.31 2.39
C ASN A 1121 -5.93 23.41 1.95
N LEU A 1122 -6.09 23.24 0.63
CA LEU A 1122 -7.19 22.51 -0.01
C LEU A 1122 -6.69 21.78 -1.26
N ASP A 1123 -7.14 20.55 -1.48
CA ASP A 1123 -6.61 19.68 -2.53
C ASP A 1123 -7.68 19.33 -3.57
N ASP A 1124 -7.37 19.49 -4.86
CA ASP A 1124 -8.20 19.01 -5.96
C ASP A 1124 -7.75 17.63 -6.44
N TYR A 1125 -8.54 16.63 -6.04
CA TYR A 1125 -8.42 15.25 -6.51
C TYR A 1125 -9.22 15.00 -7.79
N VAL A 1126 -10.31 15.75 -8.03
CA VAL A 1126 -11.26 15.42 -9.09
C VAL A 1126 -10.63 15.73 -10.44
N SER A 1127 -10.14 16.95 -10.68
CA SER A 1127 -9.56 17.25 -12.00
C SER A 1127 -8.29 16.50 -12.32
N LEU A 1128 -7.52 16.05 -11.33
CA LEU A 1128 -6.37 15.21 -11.57
C LEU A 1128 -6.75 13.75 -11.90
N SER A 1129 -7.77 13.20 -11.25
CA SER A 1129 -8.16 11.79 -11.42
C SER A 1129 -9.16 11.54 -12.55
N SER A 1130 -10.09 12.47 -12.83
CA SER A 1130 -11.05 12.35 -13.94
C SER A 1130 -10.61 13.06 -15.22
N GLY A 1131 -9.63 13.96 -15.15
CA GLY A 1131 -9.29 14.88 -16.23
C GLY A 1131 -10.35 15.94 -16.53
N THR A 1132 -11.39 16.10 -15.68
CA THR A 1132 -12.49 17.06 -15.88
C THR A 1132 -12.50 18.16 -14.82
N PRO A 1133 -12.81 19.43 -15.14
CA PRO A 1133 -12.83 20.53 -14.18
C PRO A 1133 -13.72 20.28 -12.93
N ASN A 1134 -13.17 20.52 -11.74
CA ASN A 1134 -13.85 20.37 -10.46
C ASN A 1134 -14.66 21.64 -10.13
N ALA A 1135 -15.76 21.87 -10.84
CA ALA A 1135 -16.55 23.09 -10.70
C ALA A 1135 -16.98 23.47 -9.26
N PRO A 1136 -17.30 22.53 -8.34
CA PRO A 1136 -17.52 22.87 -6.93
C PRO A 1136 -16.27 23.39 -6.20
N PHE A 1137 -15.09 22.84 -6.50
CA PHE A 1137 -13.82 23.31 -5.94
C PHE A 1137 -13.43 24.69 -6.49
N GLU A 1138 -13.54 24.88 -7.80
CA GLU A 1138 -13.25 26.17 -8.45
C GLU A 1138 -14.08 27.32 -7.85
N ARG A 1139 -15.39 27.12 -7.58
CA ARG A 1139 -16.22 28.13 -6.89
C ARG A 1139 -15.69 28.54 -5.52
N VAL A 1140 -15.17 27.58 -4.76
CA VAL A 1140 -14.55 27.85 -3.44
C VAL A 1140 -13.25 28.63 -3.61
N VAL A 1141 -12.39 28.27 -4.56
CA VAL A 1141 -11.14 29.00 -4.82
C VAL A 1141 -11.42 30.43 -5.31
N GLU A 1142 -12.40 30.62 -6.20
CA GLU A 1142 -12.87 31.94 -6.65
C GLU A 1142 -13.38 32.80 -5.49
N LEU A 1143 -14.17 32.23 -4.57
CA LEU A 1143 -14.65 32.94 -3.38
C LEU A 1143 -13.49 33.36 -2.46
N LEU A 1144 -12.55 32.45 -2.18
CA LEU A 1144 -11.36 32.74 -1.38
C LEU A 1144 -10.48 33.84 -2.01
N ARG A 1145 -10.32 33.85 -3.34
CA ARG A 1145 -9.56 34.88 -4.05
C ARG A 1145 -10.32 36.21 -4.08
N ALA A 1146 -11.49 36.25 -4.71
CA ALA A 1146 -12.18 37.49 -5.06
C ALA A 1146 -12.92 38.15 -3.89
N GLN A 1147 -13.52 37.37 -2.98
CA GLN A 1147 -14.37 37.91 -1.91
C GLN A 1147 -13.59 38.06 -0.60
N CYS A 1148 -12.75 37.08 -0.25
CA CYS A 1148 -11.92 37.17 0.95
C CYS A 1148 -10.64 38.01 0.76
N GLY A 1149 -10.23 38.29 -0.48
CA GLY A 1149 -8.96 38.97 -0.80
C GLY A 1149 -7.75 38.06 -0.64
N GLY A 1150 -7.90 36.78 -0.99
CA GLY A 1150 -6.89 35.76 -0.73
C GLY A 1150 -5.68 35.81 -1.67
N ARG A 1151 -4.47 35.54 -1.16
CA ARG A 1151 -3.22 35.42 -1.94
C ARG A 1151 -2.75 33.97 -2.06
N LEU A 1152 -2.06 33.62 -3.15
CA LEU A 1152 -1.68 32.23 -3.45
C LEU A 1152 -0.24 31.89 -3.00
N HIS A 1153 -0.04 30.72 -2.39
CA HIS A 1153 1.30 30.23 -2.02
C HIS A 1153 2.18 29.96 -3.26
N TRP A 1154 3.34 30.61 -3.38
CA TRP A 1154 4.29 30.46 -4.51
C TRP A 1154 4.70 29.00 -4.81
N GLY A 1155 4.80 28.20 -3.76
CA GLY A 1155 5.11 26.76 -3.82
C GLY A 1155 3.96 25.82 -4.23
N LYS A 1156 2.73 26.29 -4.47
CA LYS A 1156 1.52 25.44 -4.63
C LYS A 1156 0.78 25.66 -5.96
N GLU A 1157 -0.05 24.71 -6.34
CA GLU A 1157 -0.55 24.56 -7.70
C GLU A 1157 -1.59 25.61 -8.11
N GLY A 1158 -2.31 26.21 -7.17
CA GLY A 1158 -3.30 27.26 -7.46
C GLY A 1158 -2.77 28.46 -8.27
N TRP A 1159 -1.45 28.64 -8.32
CA TRP A 1159 -0.79 29.56 -9.25
C TRP A 1159 -1.01 29.22 -10.73
N THR A 1160 -0.93 27.98 -11.21
CA THR A 1160 -0.99 27.70 -12.66
C THR A 1160 -2.35 28.03 -13.28
N ASN A 1161 -3.44 27.72 -12.57
CA ASN A 1161 -4.81 27.97 -13.03
C ASN A 1161 -5.23 29.45 -12.87
N HIS A 1162 -4.84 30.11 -11.77
CA HIS A 1162 -5.36 31.45 -11.42
C HIS A 1162 -4.35 32.60 -11.56
N ALA A 1163 -3.04 32.36 -11.73
CA ALA A 1163 -2.05 33.44 -11.90
C ALA A 1163 -2.11 34.13 -13.27
N ARG A 1164 -2.96 33.68 -14.20
CA ARG A 1164 -3.35 34.50 -15.37
C ARG A 1164 -4.04 35.81 -14.97
N CYS A 1165 -4.58 35.86 -13.74
CA CYS A 1165 -5.17 37.04 -13.10
C CYS A 1165 -4.27 37.62 -11.99
N PHE A 1166 -2.99 37.22 -11.91
CA PHE A 1166 -2.04 37.76 -10.93
C PHE A 1166 -1.61 39.17 -11.32
N ASP A 1167 -1.76 40.11 -10.40
CA ASP A 1167 -1.12 41.42 -10.46
C ASP A 1167 -0.35 41.66 -9.16
N GLY A 1168 0.98 41.70 -9.28
CA GLY A 1168 1.86 41.89 -8.14
C GLY A 1168 1.69 43.25 -7.46
N ALA A 1169 1.33 44.30 -8.21
CA ALA A 1169 1.04 45.60 -7.61
C ALA A 1169 -0.25 45.55 -6.76
N SER A 1170 -1.26 44.81 -7.18
CA SER A 1170 -2.47 44.57 -6.39
C SER A 1170 -2.26 43.63 -5.19
N GLU A 1171 -1.46 42.56 -5.33
CA GLU A 1171 -1.29 41.54 -4.27
C GLU A 1171 -0.21 41.88 -3.23
N TYR A 1172 0.80 42.67 -3.60
CA TYR A 1172 1.95 43.03 -2.75
C TYR A 1172 2.16 44.55 -2.60
N ALA A 1173 1.35 45.39 -3.25
CA ALA A 1173 1.43 46.85 -3.13
C ALA A 1173 2.86 47.38 -3.35
N ALA A 1174 3.32 48.31 -2.51
CA ALA A 1174 4.65 48.93 -2.62
C ALA A 1174 5.83 47.94 -2.44
N THR A 1175 5.61 46.74 -1.89
CA THR A 1175 6.70 45.75 -1.78
C THR A 1175 7.01 45.09 -3.13
N TRP A 1176 6.04 45.00 -4.06
CA TRP A 1176 6.27 44.49 -5.42
C TRP A 1176 7.32 45.29 -6.18
N CYS A 1177 7.13 46.60 -6.25
CA CYS A 1177 8.09 47.49 -6.93
C CYS A 1177 9.38 47.66 -6.12
N SER A 1178 9.35 47.50 -4.79
CA SER A 1178 10.61 47.40 -4.02
C SER A 1178 11.40 46.14 -4.37
N PHE A 1179 10.74 44.98 -4.54
CA PHE A 1179 11.39 43.77 -5.05
C PHE A 1179 11.94 43.96 -6.47
N GLY A 1180 11.20 44.66 -7.35
CA GLY A 1180 11.68 45.05 -8.67
C GLY A 1180 12.96 45.90 -8.63
N CYS A 1181 13.06 46.84 -7.68
CA CYS A 1181 14.27 47.63 -7.48
C CYS A 1181 15.46 46.77 -7.02
N ALA A 1182 15.26 45.84 -6.08
CA ALA A 1182 16.31 44.90 -5.66
C ALA A 1182 16.77 44.00 -6.83
N ALA A 1183 15.85 43.53 -7.67
CA ALA A 1183 16.18 42.74 -8.87
C ALA A 1183 17.00 43.54 -9.90
N GLN A 1184 16.77 44.85 -10.00
CA GLN A 1184 17.54 45.75 -10.84
C GLN A 1184 18.92 46.06 -10.24
N GLU A 1185 18.99 46.34 -8.93
CA GLU A 1185 20.22 46.66 -8.20
C GLU A 1185 21.23 45.51 -8.23
N LEU A 1186 20.76 44.27 -7.99
CA LEU A 1186 21.57 43.06 -8.04
C LEU A 1186 21.97 42.62 -9.46
N GLY A 1187 21.51 43.32 -10.50
CA GLY A 1187 21.77 42.96 -11.89
C GLY A 1187 21.23 41.59 -12.29
N ALA A 1188 20.19 41.10 -11.61
CA ALA A 1188 19.66 39.73 -11.79
C ALA A 1188 19.14 39.48 -13.22
N GLY A 1189 18.79 40.56 -13.94
CA GLY A 1189 18.41 40.53 -15.36
C GLY A 1189 17.30 39.51 -15.62
N ASN A 1190 17.43 38.76 -16.72
CA ASN A 1190 16.61 37.56 -16.97
C ASN A 1190 17.34 36.24 -16.65
N LYS A 1191 18.58 36.28 -16.12
CA LYS A 1191 19.37 35.05 -15.88
C LYS A 1191 18.68 34.11 -14.90
N PHE A 1192 18.19 34.66 -13.79
CA PHE A 1192 17.48 33.91 -12.75
C PHE A 1192 15.95 33.92 -12.92
N ALA A 1193 15.45 34.35 -14.08
CA ALA A 1193 14.02 34.26 -14.40
C ALA A 1193 13.69 32.83 -14.86
N SER A 1194 12.61 32.25 -14.32
CA SER A 1194 12.00 31.00 -14.79
C SER A 1194 11.09 31.24 -16.00
N GLU A 1195 10.24 30.28 -16.40
CA GLU A 1195 9.33 30.47 -17.55
C GLU A 1195 8.24 31.54 -17.30
N PHE A 1196 7.97 31.90 -16.03
CA PHE A 1196 6.97 32.92 -15.67
C PHE A 1196 7.29 34.32 -16.23
N ALA A 1197 6.55 34.73 -17.27
CA ALA A 1197 6.72 36.00 -17.97
C ALA A 1197 6.13 37.24 -17.25
N GLY A 1198 5.61 37.08 -16.03
CA GLY A 1198 4.92 38.12 -15.26
C GLY A 1198 5.80 39.08 -14.46
N TRP A 1199 7.14 38.93 -14.51
CA TRP A 1199 8.11 39.82 -13.85
C TRP A 1199 8.20 41.19 -14.55
N ARG A 1200 7.13 41.97 -14.50
CA ARG A 1200 7.02 43.31 -15.10
C ARG A 1200 6.84 44.34 -14.01
N PHE A 1201 7.60 45.43 -14.12
CA PHE A 1201 7.54 46.56 -13.21
C PHE A 1201 7.35 47.83 -14.03
N ALA A 1202 6.33 48.59 -13.69
CA ALA A 1202 6.08 49.92 -14.22
C ALA A 1202 6.18 50.94 -13.08
N ALA A 1203 6.29 52.20 -13.43
CA ALA A 1203 6.17 53.29 -12.49
C ALA A 1203 5.53 54.50 -13.16
N THR A 1204 4.83 55.30 -12.36
CA THR A 1204 4.42 56.65 -12.70
C THR A 1204 4.93 57.64 -11.66
N ARG A 1205 5.23 58.86 -12.10
CA ARG A 1205 5.51 60.02 -11.25
C ARG A 1205 4.57 61.14 -11.68
N ASP A 1206 3.86 61.74 -10.72
CA ASP A 1206 2.82 62.76 -10.97
C ASP A 1206 1.75 62.33 -12.01
N GLY A 1207 1.45 61.03 -12.06
CA GLY A 1207 0.48 60.45 -13.00
C GLY A 1207 0.98 60.28 -14.45
N GLN A 1208 2.27 60.58 -14.73
CA GLN A 1208 2.90 60.32 -16.02
C GLN A 1208 3.81 59.07 -15.95
N PRO A 1209 3.95 58.29 -17.04
CA PRO A 1209 4.89 57.17 -17.10
C PRO A 1209 6.32 57.61 -16.78
N ALA A 1210 6.93 56.94 -15.80
CA ALA A 1210 8.32 57.14 -15.41
C ALA A 1210 9.13 55.88 -15.76
N GLY A 1211 10.41 56.05 -16.12
CA GLY A 1211 11.31 54.90 -16.26
C GLY A 1211 11.49 54.25 -14.89
N PHE A 1212 11.11 52.98 -14.73
CA PHE A 1212 11.09 52.29 -13.43
C PHE A 1212 12.38 52.48 -12.60
N ALA A 1213 13.54 52.41 -13.25
CA ALA A 1213 14.85 52.66 -12.66
C ALA A 1213 14.99 54.02 -11.95
N SER A 1214 14.31 55.09 -12.40
CA SER A 1214 14.38 56.42 -11.78
C SER A 1214 13.49 56.57 -10.54
N CYS A 1215 12.75 55.52 -10.19
CA CYS A 1215 11.99 55.37 -8.96
C CYS A 1215 12.66 54.45 -7.93
N CYS A 1216 13.82 53.87 -8.24
CA CYS A 1216 14.55 53.00 -7.33
C CYS A 1216 15.58 53.76 -6.50
N THR A 1217 15.67 53.41 -5.22
CA THR A 1217 16.62 53.94 -4.23
C THR A 1217 17.24 52.78 -3.44
N PRO A 1218 18.36 52.99 -2.71
CA PRO A 1218 18.93 51.94 -1.84
C PRO A 1218 17.99 51.46 -0.71
N ALA A 1219 16.89 52.17 -0.44
CA ALA A 1219 15.86 51.77 0.51
C ALA A 1219 14.69 50.99 -0.15
N GLY A 1220 14.68 50.89 -1.48
CA GLY A 1220 13.60 50.33 -2.30
C GLY A 1220 12.91 51.37 -3.18
N PHE A 1221 11.64 51.14 -3.49
CA PHE A 1221 10.86 52.00 -4.37
C PHE A 1221 10.53 53.34 -3.71
N SER A 1222 10.75 54.45 -4.41
CA SER A 1222 10.52 55.81 -3.89
C SER A 1222 9.03 56.08 -3.65
N GLN A 1223 8.74 56.78 -2.56
CA GLN A 1223 7.40 57.28 -2.23
C GLN A 1223 6.90 58.35 -3.21
N ASP A 1224 7.81 59.00 -3.96
CA ASP A 1224 7.48 59.96 -5.02
C ASP A 1224 6.98 59.29 -6.31
N CYS A 1225 6.94 57.96 -6.35
CA CYS A 1225 6.43 57.17 -7.46
C CYS A 1225 5.25 56.31 -7.05
N ARG A 1226 4.42 55.96 -8.04
CA ARG A 1226 3.35 54.98 -7.92
C ARG A 1226 3.59 53.84 -8.91
N THR A 1227 3.09 52.66 -8.56
CA THR A 1227 3.20 51.42 -9.33
C THR A 1227 2.27 51.46 -10.54
#